data_AF-A0A925WZ86-F1
#
_entry.id   AF-A0A925WZ86-F1
#
_cell.length_a   1.000
_cell.length_b   1.000
_cell.length_c   1.000
_cell.angle_alpha   90.00
_cell.angle_beta   90.00
_cell.angle_gamma   90.00
#
_symmetry.space_group_name_H-M   'P 1'
#
loop_
_entity.id
_entity.type
_entity.pdbx_description
1 polymer ?
#
loop_
_entity_poly.entity_id
_entity_poly.type
_entity_poly.pdbx_seq_one_letter_code
_entity_poly.pdbx_strand_id
1 'polypeptide(L)'
;MRINRKTARKAAQTASLLAAVAAVSHSYVAYATIKDWTGTGFTGSYGNPLNWLLGQVAGPGDTARFIAGTSLYQGPYFGAGTITVSDMIISGQSAVGDWFFTGAASGENFKTTAGIQITDAVSAAHPVFEGLDVYSPFTTIGNNCSLKIQSSMTYTSDINLVGSATLTEISGNTIHGRINHAGTGVINAFGLVVAEGLSISNGGELLMHDLSYLILNQNSVINNGSLNLGSTASMSFAFDSTLEVLGTGRMNFLGSHALGNGARLRIAGGGDVFGNSFIDLGNGNTGTLIVDGAGSTIQASSSISDWGAGTAGSATVTFSNSGVGTYSTLRIGQSQGSAQVALLSSSQLTTTTGFAMGSAGNHGTLVFNVNGGTLQNNGTSSFQNGSKVNLTHGAINLNGDATFGPGSTLSWSGGNVNIASGKTLTLDGGIVNRTIGSGSLSNGATLRIINSATAGGQFNTDSYFDIANGSGAITGTLSVSGVGSRFNSTAGLTDYGRNPGNFATVSFSNTGVGTYAGGLRVAENGGKALVTLSSGGQLNVGGASGLLTGNGSIASSAATINISGGSLNSLTTANFRGGTVINLSSGALNLTGDSTFATGASLNQTGGSLGIPSGKTLAFDGGTGTLSGSTGLPTGSTLRITNAGHFDVNGFFDVATVGTLLVDGAGSRITTAGGTPSDWGINAGHSATITFSNSGAGTYTGLQMSANGGKTLANISSSARLTTGSLLTGGGAANVTVNVSGGTLNSTGTANFRNGTTVNYSAGSIGIGGMLTTEGNAQVLLTTGGNKVLRVGGLDMQGTGKIDLNDNDMIVGALTPRSTIVDMVRTGRNGGLWNGPGIISTAAKARVPKNTTLGVLSGAEYSSVGGNGTFSGQAYTAADTLVKYTWYGDTDFNGLVDFDDYSRIDSGFNGNRTGWLNGDVDSNGIVDFDDYSLVDLAFNTQSGTLRRAMQFLDGGGQNGGDMNGPELRMVVEHFNQFGQPYANAFLAAVPEPTTAVLAVTFGALSLLRRRRRH
;
A
#
# COMPACT_ATOMS: atom_id res chain seq x y z
N MET A 1 28.76 -28.02 -83.95
CA MET A 1 29.16 -29.18 -84.78
C MET A 1 30.62 -29.50 -84.49
N ARG A 2 30.96 -30.78 -84.37
CA ARG A 2 32.20 -31.34 -83.83
C ARG A 2 33.48 -30.84 -84.52
N ILE A 3 34.45 -30.47 -83.68
CA ILE A 3 35.83 -30.99 -83.60
C ILE A 3 36.49 -31.36 -84.94
N ASN A 4 37.58 -30.67 -85.27
CA ASN A 4 38.68 -31.36 -85.94
C ASN A 4 40.06 -30.93 -85.42
N ARG A 5 40.61 -31.84 -84.60
CA ARG A 5 41.92 -31.82 -83.95
C ARG A 5 43.03 -31.73 -85.00
N LYS A 6 43.54 -30.54 -85.30
CA LYS A 6 44.84 -30.37 -85.98
C LYS A 6 45.60 -29.08 -85.64
N THR A 7 45.00 -28.19 -84.84
CA THR A 7 45.63 -26.98 -84.27
C THR A 7 46.29 -27.19 -82.89
N ALA A 8 46.12 -28.38 -82.27
CA ALA A 8 46.60 -28.68 -80.92
C ALA A 8 48.01 -29.31 -80.85
N ARG A 9 48.76 -29.42 -81.95
CA ARG A 9 50.15 -29.95 -81.95
C ARG A 9 51.22 -28.95 -82.44
N LYS A 10 50.83 -27.79 -82.96
CA LYS A 10 51.77 -26.73 -83.38
C LYS A 10 51.91 -25.57 -82.39
N ALA A 11 51.01 -25.45 -81.41
CA ALA A 11 51.11 -24.46 -80.33
C ALA A 11 51.91 -24.96 -79.11
N ALA A 12 52.19 -26.28 -79.02
CA ALA A 12 52.93 -26.88 -77.91
C ALA A 12 54.46 -26.98 -78.12
N GLN A 13 54.99 -26.62 -79.30
CA GLN A 13 56.44 -26.57 -79.57
C GLN A 13 57.00 -25.15 -79.70
N THR A 14 56.15 -24.13 -79.79
CA THR A 14 56.56 -22.72 -79.82
C THR A 14 56.74 -22.14 -78.40
N ALA A 15 56.18 -22.79 -77.37
CA ALA A 15 56.27 -22.36 -75.98
C ALA A 15 57.51 -22.89 -75.21
N SER A 16 58.31 -23.81 -75.79
CA SER A 16 59.55 -24.32 -75.15
C SER A 16 60.84 -24.04 -75.94
N LEU A 17 60.78 -23.37 -77.09
CA LEU A 17 61.96 -22.99 -77.89
C LEU A 17 62.34 -21.50 -77.76
N LEU A 18 61.44 -20.68 -77.19
CA LEU A 18 61.78 -19.31 -76.76
C LEU A 18 62.59 -19.30 -75.44
N ALA A 19 62.78 -20.47 -74.83
CA ALA A 19 63.45 -20.67 -73.55
C ALA A 19 64.92 -21.14 -73.65
N ALA A 20 65.53 -21.26 -74.85
CA ALA A 20 66.88 -21.84 -74.95
C ALA A 20 67.87 -21.27 -75.99
N VAL A 21 67.51 -20.34 -76.89
CA VAL A 21 68.50 -19.73 -77.83
C VAL A 21 68.24 -18.23 -78.02
N ALA A 22 68.23 -17.51 -76.90
CA ALA A 22 68.44 -16.06 -76.83
C ALA A 22 69.71 -15.71 -76.04
N ALA A 23 70.74 -16.55 -76.18
CA ALA A 23 72.15 -16.18 -76.07
C ALA A 23 72.69 -16.38 -77.49
N VAL A 24 73.12 -15.38 -78.27
CA VAL A 24 74.25 -14.47 -78.06
C VAL A 24 74.14 -13.27 -79.03
N SER A 25 74.13 -12.03 -78.53
CA SER A 25 74.92 -10.87 -79.01
C SER A 25 74.38 -9.55 -78.44
N HIS A 26 75.04 -9.12 -77.36
CA HIS A 26 75.23 -7.78 -76.82
C HIS A 26 74.46 -6.59 -77.45
N SER A 27 73.69 -5.90 -76.60
CA SER A 27 73.49 -4.45 -76.67
C SER A 27 73.25 -3.91 -75.26
N TYR A 28 74.23 -3.11 -74.81
CA TYR A 28 74.39 -2.39 -73.55
C TYR A 28 73.11 -1.92 -72.82
N VAL A 29 72.95 -2.33 -71.55
CA VAL A 29 72.50 -1.47 -70.44
C VAL A 29 73.30 -1.86 -69.20
N ALA A 30 73.89 -0.86 -68.54
CA ALA A 30 74.88 -1.03 -67.49
C ALA A 30 74.38 -1.84 -66.29
N TYR A 31 75.14 -2.88 -65.92
CA TYR A 31 75.13 -3.45 -64.58
C TYR A 31 75.55 -2.36 -63.59
N ALA A 32 74.60 -1.79 -62.82
CA ALA A 32 74.94 -1.22 -61.53
C ALA A 32 75.29 -2.39 -60.62
N THR A 33 76.58 -2.64 -60.45
CA THR A 33 77.09 -3.62 -59.51
C THR A 33 76.60 -3.20 -58.13
N ILE A 34 75.71 -3.97 -57.48
CA ILE A 34 75.38 -3.77 -56.06
C ILE A 34 76.71 -3.87 -55.32
N LYS A 35 77.21 -2.74 -54.82
CA LYS A 35 78.39 -2.76 -53.97
C LYS A 35 77.91 -3.04 -52.56
N ASP A 36 78.27 -4.21 -52.05
CA ASP A 36 78.23 -4.48 -50.62
C ASP A 36 79.25 -3.55 -49.94
N TRP A 37 78.75 -2.54 -49.23
CA TRP A 37 79.55 -1.64 -48.41
C TRP A 37 79.89 -2.39 -47.12
N THR A 38 80.96 -3.19 -47.18
CA THR A 38 81.43 -4.04 -46.07
C THR A 38 82.52 -3.32 -45.28
N GLY A 39 82.31 -3.12 -43.98
CA GLY A 39 83.35 -2.64 -43.08
C GLY A 39 84.23 -3.81 -42.62
N THR A 40 85.50 -3.85 -43.01
CA THR A 40 86.50 -4.76 -42.39
C THR A 40 87.66 -3.96 -41.79
N GLY A 41 87.92 -4.20 -40.50
CA GLY A 41 89.17 -3.88 -39.79
C GLY A 41 89.54 -2.39 -39.68
N PHE A 42 89.24 -1.76 -38.53
CA PHE A 42 89.72 -0.42 -38.23
C PHE A 42 90.45 -0.39 -36.88
N THR A 43 91.77 -0.18 -36.94
CA THR A 43 92.64 0.08 -35.78
C THR A 43 93.18 1.51 -35.90
N GLY A 44 92.72 2.41 -35.02
CA GLY A 44 93.27 3.76 -34.82
C GLY A 44 92.31 4.93 -35.10
N SER A 45 91.94 5.66 -34.04
CA SER A 45 91.24 6.97 -33.92
C SER A 45 90.60 7.59 -35.17
N TYR A 46 89.27 7.77 -35.12
CA TYR A 46 88.48 8.40 -36.19
C TYR A 46 87.75 9.67 -35.74
N GLY A 47 87.99 10.74 -36.49
CA GLY A 47 87.20 11.99 -36.51
C GLY A 47 87.19 12.63 -37.91
N ASN A 48 87.38 11.83 -38.99
CA ASN A 48 87.48 12.34 -40.36
C ASN A 48 86.57 11.55 -41.33
N PRO A 49 85.59 12.19 -42.00
CA PRO A 49 84.69 11.56 -42.97
C PRO A 49 85.39 11.03 -44.24
N LEU A 50 86.69 11.28 -44.42
CA LEU A 50 87.45 10.86 -45.60
C LEU A 50 87.91 9.38 -45.59
N ASN A 51 87.71 8.62 -44.51
CA ASN A 51 88.12 7.20 -44.47
C ASN A 51 87.11 6.21 -45.07
N TRP A 52 86.06 6.71 -45.73
CA TRP A 52 85.05 5.93 -46.48
C TRP A 52 85.49 5.62 -47.92
N LEU A 53 86.77 5.30 -48.12
CA LEU A 53 87.37 5.17 -49.45
C LEU A 53 87.38 3.72 -49.97
N LEU A 54 86.37 3.42 -50.78
CA LEU A 54 86.58 2.88 -52.12
C LEU A 54 85.85 3.76 -53.15
N GLY A 55 86.16 5.06 -53.12
CA GLY A 55 85.97 6.00 -54.23
C GLY A 55 84.54 6.33 -54.70
N GLN A 56 83.48 5.90 -54.00
CA GLN A 56 82.10 6.28 -54.34
C GLN A 56 81.31 6.64 -53.09
N VAL A 57 80.64 7.80 -53.13
CA VAL A 57 79.58 8.15 -52.18
C VAL A 57 78.52 7.06 -52.29
N ALA A 58 78.12 6.47 -51.16
CA ALA A 58 77.10 5.43 -51.13
C ALA A 58 75.84 5.93 -51.88
N GLY A 59 75.48 5.19 -52.92
CA GLY A 59 74.33 5.49 -53.76
C GLY A 59 73.10 4.70 -53.34
N PRO A 60 71.91 5.08 -53.82
CA PRO A 60 70.64 4.39 -53.52
C PRO A 60 70.61 2.89 -53.88
N GLY A 61 71.60 2.36 -54.61
CA GLY A 61 71.73 0.94 -54.96
C GLY A 61 72.69 0.13 -54.09
N ASP A 62 73.36 0.75 -53.11
CA ASP A 62 74.39 0.09 -52.29
C ASP A 62 73.82 -0.52 -51.00
N THR A 63 74.42 -1.60 -50.49
CA THR A 63 73.99 -2.23 -49.22
C THR A 63 75.03 -1.97 -48.13
N ALA A 64 74.68 -1.28 -47.06
CA ALA A 64 75.53 -1.08 -45.89
C ALA A 64 75.55 -2.31 -44.98
N ARG A 65 76.66 -3.04 -44.93
CA ARG A 65 76.82 -4.29 -44.16
C ARG A 65 77.81 -4.13 -43.01
N PHE A 66 77.34 -4.35 -41.79
CA PHE A 66 78.12 -4.33 -40.55
C PHE A 66 78.05 -5.73 -39.92
N ILE A 67 79.17 -6.45 -39.90
CA ILE A 67 79.23 -7.89 -39.50
C ILE A 67 80.19 -8.09 -38.30
N ALA A 68 80.00 -9.17 -37.53
CA ALA A 68 80.80 -9.58 -36.37
C ALA A 68 82.32 -9.40 -36.50
N GLY A 69 82.98 -8.97 -35.41
CA GLY A 69 84.44 -8.85 -35.31
C GLY A 69 85.02 -7.46 -35.65
N THR A 70 84.16 -6.46 -35.83
CA THR A 70 84.54 -5.07 -36.09
C THR A 70 84.57 -4.24 -34.80
N SER A 71 85.65 -3.48 -34.58
CA SER A 71 85.79 -2.53 -33.47
C SER A 71 85.40 -1.12 -33.94
N LEU A 72 84.18 -0.68 -33.65
CA LEU A 72 83.72 0.69 -33.90
C LEU A 72 83.59 1.41 -32.55
N TYR A 73 84.63 2.11 -32.10
CA TYR A 73 84.57 2.95 -30.89
C TYR A 73 83.91 4.31 -31.16
N GLN A 74 83.91 4.76 -32.41
CA GLN A 74 83.09 5.84 -32.94
C GLN A 74 82.71 5.39 -34.35
N GLY A 75 81.42 5.14 -34.60
CA GLY A 75 81.01 4.62 -35.89
C GLY A 75 80.98 5.71 -36.97
N PRO A 76 80.42 5.37 -38.14
CA PRO A 76 80.35 6.28 -39.27
C PRO A 76 79.74 7.65 -38.89
N TYR A 77 80.48 8.74 -39.17
CA TYR A 77 80.02 10.11 -39.04
C TYR A 77 79.36 10.54 -40.36
N PHE A 78 78.05 10.76 -40.35
CA PHE A 78 77.24 11.04 -41.56
C PHE A 78 77.24 12.55 -41.86
N GLY A 79 78.42 13.16 -42.08
CA GLY A 79 78.54 14.62 -42.18
C GLY A 79 77.56 15.30 -43.15
N ALA A 80 77.11 16.52 -42.80
CA ALA A 80 76.24 17.45 -43.54
C ALA A 80 75.57 16.91 -44.84
N GLY A 81 74.40 16.30 -44.70
CA GLY A 81 73.56 15.94 -45.85
C GLY A 81 72.61 14.77 -45.61
N THR A 82 72.14 14.17 -46.72
CA THR A 82 71.34 12.95 -46.72
C THR A 82 72.14 11.82 -47.35
N ILE A 83 72.41 10.75 -46.61
CA ILE A 83 73.01 9.52 -47.14
C ILE A 83 71.89 8.53 -47.45
N THR A 84 71.87 8.00 -48.68
CA THR A 84 70.85 7.04 -49.12
C THR A 84 71.52 5.75 -49.59
N VAL A 85 71.11 4.63 -49.03
CA VAL A 85 71.53 3.27 -49.43
C VAL A 85 70.31 2.42 -49.80
N SER A 86 70.51 1.30 -50.47
CA SER A 86 69.47 0.29 -50.68
C SER A 86 69.06 -0.30 -49.33
N ASP A 87 69.98 -1.03 -48.70
CA ASP A 87 69.73 -1.79 -47.47
C ASP A 87 70.80 -1.50 -46.42
N MET A 88 70.46 -1.66 -45.15
CA MET A 88 71.42 -1.74 -44.05
C MET A 88 71.24 -3.08 -43.33
N ILE A 89 72.33 -3.84 -43.19
CA ILE A 89 72.34 -5.13 -42.51
C ILE A 89 73.38 -5.08 -41.40
N ILE A 90 72.94 -5.29 -40.17
CA ILE A 90 73.72 -5.33 -38.95
C ILE A 90 73.65 -6.77 -38.44
N SER A 91 74.74 -7.52 -38.51
CA SER A 91 74.80 -8.91 -38.07
C SER A 91 75.99 -9.25 -37.16
N GLY A 92 75.75 -9.66 -35.91
CA GLY A 92 76.79 -10.09 -34.97
C GLY A 92 77.26 -9.05 -33.94
N GLN A 93 78.25 -9.42 -33.11
CA GLN A 93 78.67 -8.64 -31.93
C GLN A 93 79.85 -7.68 -32.22
N SER A 94 79.80 -6.48 -31.63
CA SER A 94 80.95 -5.58 -31.47
C SER A 94 81.98 -6.15 -30.50
N ALA A 95 83.27 -6.00 -30.81
CA ALA A 95 84.34 -6.38 -29.88
C ALA A 95 84.55 -5.39 -28.71
N VAL A 96 83.92 -4.19 -28.74
CA VAL A 96 84.26 -3.05 -27.85
C VAL A 96 83.06 -2.25 -27.30
N GLY A 97 81.82 -2.72 -27.44
CA GLY A 97 80.60 -2.03 -26.97
C GLY A 97 79.68 -1.56 -28.10
N ASP A 98 78.77 -0.62 -27.82
CA ASP A 98 77.71 -0.14 -28.73
C ASP A 98 78.24 0.36 -30.11
N TRP A 99 77.47 0.12 -31.19
CA TRP A 99 77.74 0.63 -32.54
C TRP A 99 77.07 1.98 -32.73
N PHE A 100 77.83 3.07 -32.63
CA PHE A 100 77.31 4.44 -32.75
C PHE A 100 77.25 4.95 -34.19
N PHE A 101 76.05 5.22 -34.69
CA PHE A 101 75.78 5.90 -35.95
C PHE A 101 75.45 7.36 -35.63
N THR A 102 76.44 8.25 -35.76
CA THR A 102 76.37 9.61 -35.20
C THR A 102 76.19 10.67 -36.28
N GLY A 103 75.29 11.61 -36.00
CA GLY A 103 75.15 12.86 -36.74
C GLY A 103 75.87 14.03 -36.05
N ALA A 104 76.39 14.96 -36.84
CA ALA A 104 77.21 16.09 -36.40
C ALA A 104 76.42 17.33 -35.97
N ALA A 105 75.22 17.48 -36.53
CA ALA A 105 74.38 18.67 -36.44
C ALA A 105 72.91 18.31 -36.71
N SER A 106 71.99 19.17 -36.27
CA SER A 106 70.56 19.04 -36.59
C SER A 106 70.33 19.07 -38.10
N GLY A 107 69.67 18.05 -38.66
CA GLY A 107 69.26 17.98 -40.07
C GLY A 107 70.03 16.99 -40.97
N GLU A 108 70.89 16.17 -40.39
CA GLU A 108 71.50 15.03 -41.10
C GLU A 108 70.53 13.85 -41.20
N ASN A 109 70.46 13.21 -42.37
CA ASN A 109 69.49 12.15 -42.64
C ASN A 109 70.18 10.89 -43.16
N PHE A 110 69.82 9.74 -42.61
CA PHE A 110 70.14 8.43 -43.15
C PHE A 110 68.88 7.79 -43.74
N LYS A 111 68.93 7.43 -45.02
CA LYS A 111 67.80 6.84 -45.76
C LYS A 111 68.15 5.46 -46.29
N THR A 112 67.24 4.50 -46.13
CA THR A 112 67.31 3.24 -46.87
C THR A 112 66.11 3.13 -47.82
N THR A 113 66.31 2.61 -49.04
CA THR A 113 65.19 2.42 -50.00
C THR A 113 64.54 1.05 -49.88
N ALA A 114 65.26 0.06 -49.35
CA ALA A 114 64.80 -1.29 -49.12
C ALA A 114 64.61 -1.57 -47.63
N GLY A 115 65.59 -1.43 -46.74
CA GLY A 115 65.31 -1.60 -45.30
C GLY A 115 66.52 -1.60 -44.37
N ILE A 116 66.27 -1.78 -43.08
CA ILE A 116 67.28 -2.01 -42.03
C ILE A 116 67.01 -3.38 -41.40
N GLN A 117 68.02 -4.24 -41.31
CA GLN A 117 67.94 -5.58 -40.71
C GLN A 117 68.99 -5.72 -39.61
N ILE A 118 68.57 -6.10 -38.40
CA ILE A 118 69.44 -6.33 -37.24
C ILE A 118 69.28 -7.79 -36.81
N THR A 119 70.28 -8.63 -37.05
CA THR A 119 70.27 -10.07 -36.75
C THR A 119 71.49 -10.47 -35.90
N ASP A 120 71.40 -11.49 -35.03
CA ASP A 120 72.55 -12.00 -34.23
C ASP A 120 73.34 -10.97 -33.39
N ALA A 121 72.79 -9.80 -33.08
CA ALA A 121 73.45 -8.78 -32.25
C ALA A 121 73.20 -9.06 -30.75
N VAL A 122 73.98 -9.96 -30.14
CA VAL A 122 73.81 -10.37 -28.72
C VAL A 122 73.95 -9.21 -27.73
N SER A 123 73.22 -9.34 -26.61
CA SER A 123 72.81 -8.40 -25.56
C SER A 123 73.82 -7.44 -24.90
N ALA A 124 75.08 -7.37 -25.34
CA ALA A 124 76.11 -6.53 -24.74
C ALA A 124 76.54 -5.32 -25.59
N ALA A 125 76.19 -5.28 -26.88
CA ALA A 125 76.52 -4.18 -27.79
C ALA A 125 75.33 -3.86 -28.70
N HIS A 126 74.83 -2.63 -28.59
CA HIS A 126 73.63 -2.15 -29.25
C HIS A 126 73.98 -1.27 -30.46
N PRO A 127 73.32 -1.39 -31.61
CA PRO A 127 73.24 -0.32 -32.60
C PRO A 127 72.60 0.91 -31.97
N VAL A 128 73.27 2.06 -32.03
CA VAL A 128 72.83 3.33 -31.47
C VAL A 128 72.83 4.37 -32.58
N PHE A 129 71.65 4.87 -32.97
CA PHE A 129 71.57 6.07 -33.79
C PHE A 129 71.54 7.29 -32.87
N GLU A 130 72.40 8.26 -33.13
CA GLU A 130 72.60 9.41 -32.27
C GLU A 130 72.63 10.71 -33.08
N GLY A 131 71.67 11.60 -32.85
CA GLY A 131 71.62 12.91 -33.51
C GLY A 131 71.46 12.86 -35.02
N LEU A 132 70.86 11.78 -35.54
CA LEU A 132 70.76 11.44 -36.97
C LEU A 132 69.33 11.01 -37.30
N ASP A 133 68.63 11.76 -38.15
CA ASP A 133 67.27 11.37 -38.57
C ASP A 133 67.34 10.15 -39.49
N VAL A 134 66.56 9.10 -39.20
CA VAL A 134 66.56 7.84 -39.95
C VAL A 134 65.25 7.69 -40.69
N TYR A 135 65.30 7.39 -41.99
CA TYR A 135 64.14 7.07 -42.82
C TYR A 135 64.35 5.71 -43.47
N SER A 136 63.54 4.74 -43.09
CA SER A 136 63.55 3.42 -43.68
C SER A 136 62.13 2.95 -43.96
N PRO A 137 61.84 2.27 -45.08
CA PRO A 137 60.52 1.67 -45.27
C PRO A 137 60.25 0.56 -44.24
N PHE A 138 61.28 -0.18 -43.78
CA PHE A 138 61.14 -1.16 -42.70
C PHE A 138 62.44 -1.38 -41.92
N THR A 139 62.32 -1.55 -40.61
CA THR A 139 63.40 -1.91 -39.68
C THR A 139 63.01 -3.21 -39.00
N THR A 140 63.79 -4.27 -39.18
CA THR A 140 63.57 -5.57 -38.51
C THR A 140 64.63 -5.80 -37.45
N ILE A 141 64.20 -5.92 -36.19
CA ILE A 141 65.04 -6.25 -35.03
C ILE A 141 64.80 -7.72 -34.68
N GLY A 142 65.81 -8.54 -34.96
CA GLY A 142 65.80 -9.99 -34.77
C GLY A 142 65.80 -10.42 -33.30
N ASN A 143 65.59 -11.72 -33.07
CA ASN A 143 65.61 -12.32 -31.74
C ASN A 143 66.96 -12.07 -31.04
N ASN A 144 66.94 -11.73 -29.75
CA ASN A 144 68.10 -11.31 -28.94
C ASN A 144 68.85 -10.06 -29.46
N CYS A 145 68.31 -9.33 -30.44
CA CYS A 145 68.89 -8.08 -30.91
C CYS A 145 68.34 -6.87 -30.16
N SER A 146 68.94 -5.71 -30.41
CA SER A 146 68.53 -4.45 -29.82
C SER A 146 68.76 -3.29 -30.77
N LEU A 147 68.11 -2.16 -30.51
CA LEU A 147 68.32 -0.88 -31.17
C LEU A 147 68.15 0.24 -30.15
N LYS A 148 69.05 1.23 -30.14
CA LYS A 148 68.90 2.46 -29.36
C LYS A 148 68.84 3.66 -30.28
N ILE A 149 68.05 4.66 -29.91
CA ILE A 149 68.01 5.97 -30.57
C ILE A 149 68.14 7.08 -29.52
N GLN A 150 68.94 8.10 -29.81
CA GLN A 150 69.27 9.16 -28.84
C GLN A 150 69.62 10.52 -29.48
N SER A 151 69.71 11.55 -28.63
CA SER A 151 70.18 12.90 -28.98
C SER A 151 69.29 13.67 -29.98
N SER A 152 67.97 13.68 -29.72
CA SER A 152 66.96 14.50 -30.41
C SER A 152 66.80 14.28 -31.92
N MET A 153 66.66 13.03 -32.32
CA MET A 153 66.41 12.57 -33.69
C MET A 153 64.99 12.02 -33.90
N THR A 154 64.61 11.88 -35.17
CA THR A 154 63.41 11.20 -35.63
C THR A 154 63.79 9.89 -36.32
N TYR A 155 63.22 8.77 -35.87
CA TYR A 155 63.36 7.46 -36.50
C TYR A 155 62.05 7.09 -37.20
N THR A 156 61.97 7.34 -38.50
CA THR A 156 60.81 7.05 -39.34
C THR A 156 60.95 5.69 -40.02
N SER A 157 60.22 4.67 -39.55
CA SER A 157 60.21 3.33 -40.15
C SER A 157 59.01 2.48 -39.71
N ASP A 158 58.59 1.52 -40.54
CA ASP A 158 57.78 0.39 -40.06
C ASP A 158 58.71 -0.57 -39.30
N ILE A 159 58.61 -0.62 -37.97
CA ILE A 159 59.50 -1.36 -37.08
C ILE A 159 58.89 -2.72 -36.73
N ASN A 160 59.61 -3.80 -37.03
CA ASN A 160 59.26 -5.18 -36.67
C ASN A 160 60.23 -5.71 -35.60
N LEU A 161 59.73 -6.08 -34.43
CA LEU A 161 60.50 -6.74 -33.36
C LEU A 161 60.06 -8.20 -33.26
N VAL A 162 61.01 -9.13 -33.25
CA VAL A 162 60.74 -10.58 -33.12
C VAL A 162 61.55 -11.19 -31.97
N GLY A 163 60.98 -12.20 -31.31
CA GLY A 163 61.64 -12.84 -30.16
C GLY A 163 61.91 -11.86 -29.02
N SER A 164 63.07 -11.94 -28.36
CA SER A 164 63.46 -11.06 -27.25
C SER A 164 64.00 -9.67 -27.67
N ALA A 165 63.73 -9.23 -28.90
CA ALA A 165 64.21 -7.96 -29.44
C ALA A 165 63.84 -6.73 -28.58
N THR A 166 64.78 -5.80 -28.40
CA THR A 166 64.55 -4.56 -27.64
C THR A 166 64.76 -3.30 -28.48
N LEU A 167 63.96 -2.27 -28.22
CA LEU A 167 64.15 -0.93 -28.77
C LEU A 167 64.15 0.06 -27.61
N THR A 168 65.16 0.91 -27.50
CA THR A 168 65.21 1.96 -26.47
C THR A 168 65.34 3.32 -27.13
N GLU A 169 64.33 4.15 -26.97
CA GLU A 169 64.37 5.56 -27.32
C GLU A 169 64.66 6.38 -26.07
N ILE A 170 65.82 7.03 -26.02
CA ILE A 170 66.20 7.89 -24.89
C ILE A 170 65.43 9.22 -24.99
N SER A 171 65.20 9.94 -23.89
CA SER A 171 64.40 11.18 -23.89
C SER A 171 64.69 12.16 -25.04
N GLY A 172 63.62 12.69 -25.65
CA GLY A 172 63.67 13.78 -26.61
C GLY A 172 63.70 13.36 -28.08
N ASN A 173 63.50 12.08 -28.41
CA ASN A 173 63.45 11.59 -29.79
C ASN A 173 62.02 11.24 -30.21
N THR A 174 61.84 10.95 -31.49
CA THR A 174 60.56 10.52 -32.07
C THR A 174 60.71 9.18 -32.78
N ILE A 175 59.86 8.21 -32.47
CA ILE A 175 59.65 7.01 -33.31
C ILE A 175 58.40 7.27 -34.15
N HIS A 176 58.49 7.12 -35.48
CA HIS A 176 57.33 7.29 -36.38
C HIS A 176 57.20 6.13 -37.37
N GLY A 177 56.04 5.48 -37.42
CA GLY A 177 55.72 4.46 -38.43
C GLY A 177 54.84 3.36 -37.83
N ARG A 178 54.64 2.24 -38.55
CA ARG A 178 53.97 1.08 -37.94
C ARG A 178 54.90 0.36 -36.99
N ILE A 179 54.39 -0.04 -35.83
CA ILE A 179 55.16 -0.78 -34.83
C ILE A 179 54.52 -2.16 -34.69
N ASN A 180 55.27 -3.20 -35.04
CA ASN A 180 54.86 -4.59 -34.92
C ASN A 180 55.82 -5.33 -33.99
N HIS A 181 55.41 -5.51 -32.74
CA HIS A 181 56.15 -6.20 -31.71
C HIS A 181 55.57 -7.60 -31.50
N ALA A 182 56.19 -8.61 -32.12
CA ALA A 182 55.68 -9.98 -32.19
C ALA A 182 56.50 -10.99 -31.35
N GLY A 183 57.17 -10.53 -30.29
CA GLY A 183 58.04 -11.34 -29.44
C GLY A 183 57.94 -10.97 -27.96
N THR A 184 58.89 -11.38 -27.11
CA THR A 184 58.88 -11.20 -25.64
C THR A 184 59.76 -10.04 -25.14
N GLY A 185 60.34 -9.26 -26.04
CA GLY A 185 61.20 -8.13 -25.67
C GLY A 185 60.43 -6.85 -25.28
N VAL A 186 61.14 -5.73 -25.14
CA VAL A 186 60.59 -4.46 -24.62
C VAL A 186 60.98 -3.30 -25.53
N ILE A 187 60.00 -2.46 -25.85
CA ILE A 187 60.20 -1.10 -26.39
C ILE A 187 60.13 -0.12 -25.22
N ASN A 188 61.24 0.54 -24.91
CA ASN A 188 61.31 1.62 -23.92
C ASN A 188 61.26 2.96 -24.65
N ALA A 189 60.21 3.75 -24.43
CA ALA A 189 60.05 5.07 -25.03
C ALA A 189 59.97 6.15 -23.95
N PHE A 190 60.88 7.11 -23.99
CA PHE A 190 60.97 8.26 -23.07
C PHE A 190 60.53 9.59 -23.73
N GLY A 191 60.26 9.60 -25.04
CA GLY A 191 59.87 10.75 -25.86
C GLY A 191 58.55 10.52 -26.61
N LEU A 192 58.53 10.76 -27.92
CA LEU A 192 57.32 10.69 -28.75
C LEU A 192 57.27 9.40 -29.58
N VAL A 193 56.16 8.69 -29.53
CA VAL A 193 55.87 7.56 -30.43
C VAL A 193 54.65 7.91 -31.27
N VAL A 194 54.83 8.05 -32.58
CA VAL A 194 53.77 8.23 -33.57
C VAL A 194 53.56 6.92 -34.30
N ALA A 195 52.60 6.12 -33.84
CA ALA A 195 52.30 4.83 -34.42
C ALA A 195 51.24 4.96 -35.53
N GLU A 196 51.63 4.64 -36.76
CA GLU A 196 50.72 4.46 -37.92
C GLU A 196 49.98 3.10 -37.86
N GLY A 197 49.81 2.57 -36.66
CA GLY A 197 49.36 1.21 -36.35
C GLY A 197 50.35 0.55 -35.39
N LEU A 198 49.87 0.18 -34.21
CA LEU A 198 50.64 -0.53 -33.17
C LEU A 198 50.08 -1.94 -33.01
N SER A 199 50.92 -2.96 -33.17
CA SER A 199 50.60 -4.37 -32.94
C SER A 199 51.58 -4.92 -31.91
N ILE A 200 51.10 -5.33 -30.74
CA ILE A 200 51.92 -5.95 -29.69
C ILE A 200 51.37 -7.35 -29.43
N SER A 201 52.22 -8.38 -29.51
CA SER A 201 51.81 -9.77 -29.34
C SER A 201 52.90 -10.66 -28.74
N ASN A 202 52.53 -11.90 -28.37
CA ASN A 202 53.45 -12.95 -27.90
C ASN A 202 54.33 -12.57 -26.68
N GLY A 203 53.79 -11.77 -25.76
CA GLY A 203 54.47 -11.32 -24.54
C GLY A 203 55.22 -9.99 -24.68
N GLY A 204 55.14 -9.34 -25.83
CA GLY A 204 55.88 -8.11 -26.10
C GLY A 204 55.38 -6.96 -25.25
N GLU A 205 56.27 -6.04 -24.90
CA GLU A 205 55.96 -4.88 -24.08
C GLU A 205 56.33 -3.57 -24.79
N LEU A 206 55.42 -2.59 -24.78
CA LEU A 206 55.72 -1.19 -25.04
C LEU A 206 55.54 -0.43 -23.73
N LEU A 207 56.62 0.15 -23.24
CA LEU A 207 56.65 0.93 -22.01
C LEU A 207 56.96 2.40 -22.35
N MET A 208 55.93 3.22 -22.22
CA MET A 208 55.97 4.68 -22.36
C MET A 208 56.29 5.27 -20.98
N HIS A 209 57.47 5.84 -20.79
CA HIS A 209 57.92 6.42 -19.51
C HIS A 209 57.23 7.76 -19.20
N ASP A 210 57.48 8.31 -18.01
CA ASP A 210 56.97 9.63 -17.64
C ASP A 210 57.35 10.72 -18.66
N LEU A 211 56.45 11.69 -18.86
CA LEU A 211 56.54 12.78 -19.84
C LEU A 211 56.61 12.35 -21.32
N SER A 212 56.48 11.05 -21.62
CA SER A 212 56.39 10.54 -22.99
C SER A 212 54.99 10.70 -23.57
N TYR A 213 54.88 10.60 -24.91
CA TYR A 213 53.62 10.79 -25.64
C TYR A 213 53.44 9.71 -26.71
N LEU A 214 52.30 9.03 -26.70
CA LEU A 214 51.93 8.03 -27.71
C LEU A 214 50.78 8.56 -28.60
N ILE A 215 50.96 8.58 -29.90
CA ILE A 215 49.92 8.89 -30.89
C ILE A 215 49.60 7.62 -31.67
N LEU A 216 48.33 7.21 -31.64
CA LEU A 216 47.81 6.13 -32.47
C LEU A 216 47.04 6.72 -33.65
N ASN A 217 47.68 6.77 -34.83
CA ASN A 217 47.06 7.32 -36.04
C ASN A 217 46.13 6.33 -36.76
N GLN A 218 46.30 5.03 -36.49
CA GLN A 218 45.50 3.95 -37.09
C GLN A 218 45.10 2.93 -36.03
N ASN A 219 44.29 1.95 -36.46
CA ASN A 219 43.88 0.85 -35.60
C ASN A 219 45.10 0.11 -35.05
N SER A 220 45.03 -0.20 -33.77
CA SER A 220 46.11 -0.79 -32.99
C SER A 220 45.58 -1.96 -32.16
N VAL A 221 46.43 -2.95 -31.89
CA VAL A 221 46.04 -4.19 -31.21
C VAL A 221 47.14 -4.60 -30.22
N ILE A 222 46.73 -4.99 -29.01
CA ILE A 222 47.56 -5.64 -28.00
C ILE A 222 46.97 -7.04 -27.80
N ASN A 223 47.60 -8.07 -28.36
CA ASN A 223 47.11 -9.45 -28.32
C ASN A 223 48.12 -10.37 -27.62
N ASN A 224 47.90 -10.68 -26.35
CA ASN A 224 48.86 -11.37 -25.48
C ASN A 224 50.18 -10.59 -25.25
N GLY A 225 50.17 -9.26 -25.34
CA GLY A 225 51.31 -8.38 -25.01
C GLY A 225 50.94 -7.33 -23.97
N SER A 226 51.79 -6.33 -23.75
CA SER A 226 51.53 -5.26 -22.79
C SER A 226 51.84 -3.86 -23.34
N LEU A 227 50.96 -2.90 -23.04
CA LEU A 227 51.21 -1.46 -23.19
C LEU A 227 51.16 -0.82 -21.80
N ASN A 228 52.27 -0.24 -21.37
CA ASN A 228 52.42 0.39 -20.06
C ASN A 228 52.65 1.89 -20.24
N LEU A 229 51.74 2.71 -19.73
CA LEU A 229 51.85 4.16 -19.73
C LEU A 229 52.26 4.63 -18.32
N GLY A 230 53.37 5.35 -18.25
CA GLY A 230 53.88 6.01 -17.06
C GLY A 230 52.87 6.97 -16.42
N SER A 231 53.15 7.41 -15.20
CA SER A 231 52.25 8.23 -14.39
C SER A 231 51.87 9.57 -15.02
N THR A 232 52.77 10.11 -15.86
CA THR A 232 52.57 11.37 -16.60
C THR A 232 52.63 11.16 -18.12
N ALA A 233 52.73 9.91 -18.58
CA ALA A 233 52.70 9.57 -19.99
C ALA A 233 51.30 9.88 -20.55
N SER A 234 51.25 10.41 -21.77
CA SER A 234 49.99 10.73 -22.45
C SER A 234 49.81 9.88 -23.69
N MET A 235 48.55 9.60 -24.02
CA MET A 235 48.20 8.87 -25.23
C MET A 235 47.05 9.59 -25.94
N SER A 236 47.13 9.68 -27.26
CA SER A 236 46.11 10.27 -28.12
C SER A 236 45.80 9.35 -29.29
N PHE A 237 44.59 9.48 -29.81
CA PHE A 237 44.06 8.72 -30.91
C PHE A 237 43.74 9.66 -32.08
N ALA A 238 43.99 9.20 -33.30
CA ALA A 238 43.31 9.77 -34.46
C ALA A 238 41.80 9.48 -34.36
N PHE A 239 41.01 10.38 -34.95
CA PHE A 239 39.56 10.24 -34.99
C PHE A 239 39.15 8.88 -35.56
N ASP A 240 38.19 8.21 -34.92
CA ASP A 240 37.69 6.87 -35.27
C ASP A 240 38.68 5.69 -35.16
N SER A 241 39.93 5.91 -34.75
CA SER A 241 40.89 4.83 -34.53
C SER A 241 40.49 3.95 -33.32
N THR A 242 40.76 2.65 -33.45
CA THR A 242 40.46 1.64 -32.42
C THR A 242 41.74 1.06 -31.84
N LEU A 243 41.83 0.99 -30.51
CA LEU A 243 42.79 0.15 -29.80
C LEU A 243 42.05 -1.09 -29.26
N GLU A 244 42.50 -2.27 -29.69
CA GLU A 244 41.98 -3.55 -29.19
C GLU A 244 42.94 -4.17 -28.18
N VAL A 245 42.41 -4.64 -27.05
CA VAL A 245 43.15 -5.42 -26.04
C VAL A 245 42.54 -6.82 -26.01
N LEU A 246 43.31 -7.82 -26.45
CA LEU A 246 42.85 -9.17 -26.78
C LEU A 246 43.65 -10.25 -26.04
N GLY A 247 43.02 -11.41 -25.83
CA GLY A 247 43.70 -12.59 -25.25
C GLY A 247 44.15 -12.31 -23.81
N THR A 248 45.40 -12.60 -23.49
CA THR A 248 46.07 -12.21 -22.23
C THR A 248 46.70 -10.81 -22.31
N GLY A 249 46.33 -10.01 -23.32
CA GLY A 249 46.84 -8.67 -23.54
C GLY A 249 46.49 -7.74 -22.37
N ARG A 250 47.44 -6.87 -22.00
CA ARG A 250 47.31 -5.98 -20.85
C ARG A 250 47.65 -4.54 -21.19
N MET A 251 46.78 -3.60 -20.81
CA MET A 251 47.08 -2.18 -20.87
C MET A 251 47.07 -1.57 -19.47
N ASN A 252 48.17 -0.94 -19.06
CA ASN A 252 48.27 -0.32 -17.75
C ASN A 252 48.42 1.19 -17.87
N PHE A 253 47.58 1.89 -17.11
CA PHE A 253 47.56 3.32 -16.90
C PHE A 253 48.07 3.61 -15.48
N LEU A 254 49.34 3.97 -15.32
CA LEU A 254 49.91 4.26 -13.99
C LEU A 254 49.45 5.63 -13.45
N GLY A 255 48.97 6.51 -14.32
CA GLY A 255 48.46 7.84 -14.02
C GLY A 255 46.97 8.01 -14.34
N SER A 256 46.59 9.27 -14.55
CA SER A 256 45.26 9.69 -14.97
C SER A 256 45.18 9.73 -16.49
N HIS A 257 44.14 9.15 -17.09
CA HIS A 257 44.01 9.13 -18.55
C HIS A 257 42.60 9.43 -19.03
N ALA A 258 42.53 10.13 -20.16
CA ALA A 258 41.29 10.45 -20.84
C ALA A 258 41.30 9.87 -22.26
N LEU A 259 40.27 9.09 -22.59
CA LEU A 259 40.01 8.55 -23.92
C LEU A 259 39.04 9.50 -24.63
N GLY A 260 39.54 10.34 -25.53
CA GLY A 260 38.77 11.36 -26.25
C GLY A 260 38.96 11.34 -27.78
N ASN A 261 38.50 12.39 -28.46
CA ASN A 261 38.68 12.61 -29.90
C ASN A 261 38.11 11.51 -30.83
N GLY A 262 37.00 10.87 -30.48
CA GLY A 262 36.39 9.79 -31.27
C GLY A 262 37.10 8.43 -31.13
N ALA A 263 38.05 8.30 -30.19
CA ALA A 263 38.74 7.05 -29.90
C ALA A 263 37.78 5.91 -29.54
N ARG A 264 38.14 4.69 -29.96
CA ARG A 264 37.46 3.46 -29.54
C ARG A 264 38.45 2.55 -28.80
N LEU A 265 38.13 2.19 -27.55
CA LEU A 265 38.83 1.14 -26.82
C LEU A 265 37.94 -0.11 -26.80
N ARG A 266 38.44 -1.23 -27.33
CA ARG A 266 37.76 -2.52 -27.30
C ARG A 266 38.61 -3.52 -26.52
N ILE A 267 38.03 -4.11 -25.48
CA ILE A 267 38.65 -5.13 -24.64
C ILE A 267 37.88 -6.42 -24.89
N ALA A 268 38.54 -7.44 -25.42
CA ALA A 268 37.87 -8.68 -25.79
C ALA A 268 38.71 -9.94 -25.56
N GLY A 269 38.05 -11.10 -25.51
CA GLY A 269 38.74 -12.39 -25.47
C GLY A 269 39.69 -12.59 -24.29
N GLY A 270 39.43 -11.97 -23.14
CA GLY A 270 40.26 -12.09 -21.92
C GLY A 270 41.15 -10.88 -21.61
N GLY A 271 41.15 -9.85 -22.47
CA GLY A 271 42.03 -8.69 -22.32
C GLY A 271 41.78 -7.93 -21.01
N ASP A 272 42.82 -7.28 -20.49
CA ASP A 272 42.78 -6.56 -19.20
C ASP A 272 43.28 -5.12 -19.37
N VAL A 273 42.51 -4.17 -18.85
CA VAL A 273 42.89 -2.75 -18.78
C VAL A 273 42.82 -2.29 -17.34
N PHE A 274 43.97 -1.88 -16.80
CA PHE A 274 44.10 -1.47 -15.42
C PHE A 274 44.54 -0.01 -15.30
N GLY A 275 43.77 0.79 -14.58
CA GLY A 275 44.09 2.17 -14.20
C GLY A 275 44.27 2.35 -12.70
N ASN A 276 45.42 2.92 -12.33
CA ASN A 276 45.71 3.27 -10.95
C ASN A 276 44.85 4.46 -10.48
N SER A 277 44.52 5.39 -11.38
CA SER A 277 43.65 6.56 -11.12
C SER A 277 42.35 6.47 -11.94
N PHE A 278 41.87 7.59 -12.49
CA PHE A 278 40.67 7.66 -13.32
C PHE A 278 40.97 7.31 -14.77
N ILE A 279 39.97 6.69 -15.39
CA ILE A 279 39.88 6.49 -16.85
C ILE A 279 38.63 7.24 -17.30
N ASP A 280 38.84 8.40 -17.89
CA ASP A 280 37.79 9.26 -18.43
C ASP A 280 37.47 8.87 -19.87
N LEU A 281 36.21 9.05 -20.28
CA LEU A 281 35.74 8.69 -21.62
C LEU A 281 34.90 9.81 -22.21
N GLY A 282 35.30 10.35 -23.37
CA GLY A 282 34.49 11.32 -24.10
C GLY A 282 34.23 12.61 -23.33
N ASN A 283 35.20 13.09 -22.54
CA ASN A 283 35.06 14.36 -21.83
C ASN A 283 35.41 15.52 -22.78
N GLY A 284 34.43 16.41 -22.99
CA GLY A 284 34.50 17.52 -23.96
C GLY A 284 34.55 17.10 -25.43
N ASN A 285 34.50 15.79 -25.73
CA ASN A 285 34.62 15.18 -27.05
C ASN A 285 33.84 13.85 -27.11
N THR A 286 33.97 13.07 -28.19
CA THR A 286 33.38 11.73 -28.29
C THR A 286 34.36 10.64 -27.82
N GLY A 287 33.89 9.58 -27.17
CA GLY A 287 34.67 8.38 -26.85
C GLY A 287 33.82 7.10 -26.80
N THR A 288 34.40 5.96 -27.17
CA THR A 288 33.73 4.64 -27.15
C THR A 288 34.52 3.62 -26.34
N LEU A 289 33.84 2.86 -25.47
CA LEU A 289 34.38 1.72 -24.74
C LEU A 289 33.52 0.48 -24.99
N ILE A 290 34.16 -0.64 -25.34
CA ILE A 290 33.52 -1.96 -25.49
C ILE A 290 34.29 -2.96 -24.64
N VAL A 291 33.62 -3.65 -23.72
CA VAL A 291 34.19 -4.74 -22.92
C VAL A 291 33.38 -6.00 -23.16
N ASP A 292 33.96 -6.94 -23.90
CA ASP A 292 33.22 -8.03 -24.53
C ASP A 292 33.88 -9.40 -24.26
N GLY A 293 33.13 -10.33 -23.69
CA GLY A 293 33.58 -11.70 -23.46
C GLY A 293 34.11 -11.95 -22.06
N ALA A 294 34.06 -13.22 -21.65
CA ALA A 294 34.51 -13.67 -20.35
C ALA A 294 36.02 -13.41 -20.17
N GLY A 295 36.40 -12.94 -18.98
CA GLY A 295 37.78 -12.56 -18.66
C GLY A 295 38.18 -11.16 -19.14
N SER A 296 37.41 -10.53 -20.04
CA SER A 296 37.66 -9.15 -20.48
C SER A 296 37.32 -8.18 -19.35
N THR A 297 38.31 -7.39 -18.91
CA THR A 297 38.19 -6.55 -17.71
C THR A 297 38.70 -5.12 -17.93
N ILE A 298 38.04 -4.17 -17.26
CA ILE A 298 38.55 -2.81 -17.08
C ILE A 298 38.41 -2.36 -15.63
N GLN A 299 39.46 -1.78 -15.06
CA GLN A 299 39.46 -1.31 -13.67
C GLN A 299 40.04 0.11 -13.55
N ALA A 300 39.38 0.97 -12.77
CA ALA A 300 39.89 2.30 -12.35
C ALA A 300 39.66 2.49 -10.85
N SER A 301 40.73 2.48 -10.05
CA SER A 301 40.65 2.02 -8.65
C SER A 301 40.77 3.07 -7.55
N SER A 302 41.24 4.31 -7.82
CA SER A 302 41.50 5.30 -6.75
C SER A 302 40.86 6.67 -6.92
N SER A 303 40.22 6.96 -8.05
CA SER A 303 39.73 8.31 -8.39
C SER A 303 38.35 8.29 -9.06
N ILE A 304 37.83 9.47 -9.40
CA ILE A 304 36.54 9.63 -10.07
C ILE A 304 36.75 9.52 -11.59
N SER A 305 36.17 8.51 -12.21
CA SER A 305 36.05 8.44 -13.68
C SER A 305 34.81 9.18 -14.15
N ASP A 306 34.96 9.93 -15.22
CA ASP A 306 33.88 10.66 -15.89
C ASP A 306 33.63 10.11 -17.29
N TRP A 307 32.37 9.81 -17.60
CA TRP A 307 31.93 9.43 -18.94
C TRP A 307 31.03 10.49 -19.54
N GLY A 308 31.47 11.09 -20.64
CA GLY A 308 30.70 12.05 -21.41
C GLY A 308 30.51 13.36 -20.69
N ALA A 309 31.51 13.88 -19.97
CA ALA A 309 31.40 15.15 -19.25
C ALA A 309 31.58 16.38 -20.16
N GLY A 310 30.87 17.47 -19.85
CA GLY A 310 30.90 18.73 -20.58
C GLY A 310 29.91 18.79 -21.75
N THR A 311 29.57 19.99 -22.22
CA THR A 311 28.50 20.22 -23.22
C THR A 311 28.76 19.55 -24.58
N ALA A 312 30.04 19.33 -24.93
CA ALA A 312 30.43 18.58 -26.13
C ALA A 312 30.79 17.12 -25.83
N GLY A 313 30.76 16.70 -24.56
CA GLY A 313 31.11 15.36 -24.12
C GLY A 313 30.06 14.32 -24.52
N SER A 314 30.52 13.22 -25.10
CA SER A 314 29.68 12.10 -25.53
C SER A 314 30.40 10.77 -25.34
N ALA A 315 29.88 9.91 -24.46
CA ALA A 315 30.41 8.57 -24.22
C ALA A 315 29.46 7.47 -24.74
N THR A 316 29.99 6.46 -25.43
CA THR A 316 29.27 5.22 -25.76
C THR A 316 29.97 4.04 -25.09
N VAL A 317 29.28 3.34 -24.21
CA VAL A 317 29.86 2.25 -23.40
C VAL A 317 29.01 0.99 -23.50
N THR A 318 29.63 -0.13 -23.85
CA THR A 318 28.95 -1.44 -23.88
C THR A 318 29.78 -2.47 -23.12
N PHE A 319 29.13 -3.13 -22.16
CA PHE A 319 29.62 -4.37 -21.58
C PHE A 319 28.76 -5.53 -22.09
N SER A 320 29.38 -6.61 -22.55
CA SER A 320 28.68 -7.78 -23.10
C SER A 320 29.41 -9.09 -22.82
N ASN A 321 28.66 -10.18 -22.93
CA ASN A 321 29.17 -11.56 -22.90
C ASN A 321 30.05 -11.86 -21.68
N SER A 322 29.61 -11.45 -20.48
CA SER A 322 30.35 -11.56 -19.21
C SER A 322 31.59 -10.66 -19.07
N GLY A 323 31.72 -9.61 -19.88
CA GLY A 323 32.72 -8.56 -19.67
C GLY A 323 32.46 -7.80 -18.35
N VAL A 324 33.54 -7.36 -17.69
CA VAL A 324 33.49 -6.78 -16.34
C VAL A 324 34.17 -5.41 -16.27
N GLY A 325 33.50 -4.44 -15.66
CA GLY A 325 34.07 -3.14 -15.32
C GLY A 325 34.02 -2.86 -13.82
N THR A 326 35.10 -2.34 -13.25
CA THR A 326 35.14 -1.92 -11.84
C THR A 326 35.70 -0.52 -11.71
N TYR A 327 34.91 0.39 -11.12
CA TYR A 327 35.29 1.78 -10.91
C TYR A 327 35.16 2.14 -9.42
N SER A 328 36.04 2.99 -8.90
CA SER A 328 35.85 3.54 -7.54
C SER A 328 34.58 4.40 -7.51
N THR A 329 34.68 5.59 -8.09
CA THR A 329 33.53 6.46 -8.34
C THR A 329 33.37 6.63 -9.84
N LEU A 330 32.14 6.47 -10.33
CA LEU A 330 31.80 6.72 -11.73
C LEU A 330 30.77 7.83 -11.81
N ARG A 331 31.03 8.87 -12.61
CA ARG A 331 30.02 9.88 -12.97
C ARG A 331 29.77 9.86 -14.47
N ILE A 332 28.51 9.97 -14.85
CA ILE A 332 28.06 9.84 -16.23
C ILE A 332 27.29 11.11 -16.61
N GLY A 333 27.66 11.72 -17.73
CA GLY A 333 27.00 12.91 -18.28
C GLY A 333 27.06 14.10 -17.35
N GLN A 334 28.22 14.42 -16.76
CA GLN A 334 28.38 15.62 -15.94
C GLN A 334 28.41 16.89 -16.81
N SER A 335 28.06 18.05 -16.24
CA SER A 335 28.13 19.36 -16.92
C SER A 335 27.39 19.38 -18.27
N GLN A 336 26.14 18.92 -18.29
CA GLN A 336 25.27 18.85 -19.48
C GLN A 336 25.74 17.89 -20.59
N GLY A 337 26.69 17.01 -20.30
CA GLY A 337 27.17 16.04 -21.28
C GLY A 337 26.23 14.85 -21.52
N SER A 338 26.59 14.02 -22.51
CA SER A 338 25.79 12.90 -23.02
C SER A 338 26.49 11.56 -22.83
N ALA A 339 25.73 10.50 -22.55
CA ALA A 339 26.26 9.15 -22.53
C ALA A 339 25.19 8.10 -22.85
N GLN A 340 25.61 7.03 -23.53
CA GLN A 340 24.84 5.81 -23.71
C GLN A 340 25.62 4.64 -23.14
N VAL A 341 25.06 4.00 -22.12
CA VAL A 341 25.67 2.83 -21.46
C VAL A 341 24.76 1.62 -21.63
N ALA A 342 25.32 0.47 -21.98
CA ALA A 342 24.61 -0.79 -22.12
C ALA A 342 25.31 -1.91 -21.35
N LEU A 343 24.57 -2.61 -20.48
CA LEU A 343 24.99 -3.84 -19.81
C LEU A 343 24.19 -5.02 -20.37
N LEU A 344 24.86 -5.84 -21.17
CA LEU A 344 24.28 -6.94 -21.95
C LEU A 344 24.82 -8.31 -21.50
N SER A 345 24.08 -9.39 -21.80
CA SER A 345 24.58 -10.79 -21.77
C SER A 345 25.48 -11.14 -20.57
N SER A 346 24.94 -11.06 -19.35
CA SER A 346 25.62 -11.40 -18.08
C SER A 346 26.85 -10.56 -17.74
N SER A 347 27.07 -9.43 -18.42
CA SER A 347 28.12 -8.48 -18.04
C SER A 347 27.87 -7.83 -16.68
N GLN A 348 28.93 -7.25 -16.10
CA GLN A 348 28.84 -6.57 -14.82
C GLN A 348 29.58 -5.23 -14.84
N LEU A 349 28.95 -4.19 -14.31
CA LEU A 349 29.59 -2.92 -13.97
C LEU A 349 29.49 -2.71 -12.46
N THR A 350 30.64 -2.62 -11.80
CA THR A 350 30.75 -2.41 -10.35
C THR A 350 31.25 -1.00 -10.05
N THR A 351 30.58 -0.32 -9.11
CA THR A 351 31.07 0.91 -8.48
C THR A 351 31.25 0.68 -6.98
N THR A 352 32.42 1.03 -6.44
CA THR A 352 32.74 0.69 -5.04
C THR A 352 32.42 1.82 -4.06
N THR A 353 32.62 3.08 -4.44
CA THR A 353 32.46 4.26 -3.56
C THR A 353 31.29 5.15 -3.95
N GLY A 354 31.00 5.30 -5.24
CA GLY A 354 29.86 6.12 -5.67
C GLY A 354 29.52 6.02 -7.15
N PHE A 355 28.27 6.34 -7.47
CA PHE A 355 27.76 6.37 -8.83
C PHE A 355 26.90 7.62 -9.04
N ALA A 356 27.20 8.44 -10.04
CA ALA A 356 26.37 9.60 -10.39
C ALA A 356 26.01 9.60 -11.86
N MET A 357 24.77 9.95 -12.18
CA MET A 357 24.32 10.13 -13.55
C MET A 357 23.57 11.45 -13.64
N GLY A 358 23.93 12.28 -14.62
CA GLY A 358 23.31 13.59 -14.85
C GLY A 358 23.79 14.68 -13.89
N SER A 359 23.39 15.91 -14.21
CA SER A 359 23.71 17.13 -13.46
C SER A 359 22.61 18.17 -13.64
N ALA A 360 22.80 19.40 -13.14
CA ALA A 360 21.89 20.50 -13.46
C ALA A 360 22.01 20.90 -14.96
N GLY A 361 20.90 21.36 -15.55
CA GLY A 361 20.84 21.81 -16.94
C GLY A 361 20.29 20.75 -17.91
N ASN A 362 20.23 21.08 -19.19
CA ASN A 362 19.69 20.20 -20.22
C ASN A 362 20.78 19.26 -20.73
N HIS A 363 20.51 17.96 -20.68
CA HIS A 363 21.38 16.94 -21.22
C HIS A 363 20.92 16.54 -22.63
N GLY A 364 21.86 16.08 -23.46
CA GLY A 364 21.53 15.37 -24.69
C GLY A 364 21.00 13.96 -24.40
N THR A 365 21.56 12.94 -25.05
CA THR A 365 21.22 11.55 -24.74
C THR A 365 21.95 11.10 -23.50
N LEU A 366 21.23 10.83 -22.41
CA LEU A 366 21.78 10.31 -21.16
C LEU A 366 21.00 9.06 -20.72
N VAL A 367 21.43 7.91 -21.24
CA VAL A 367 20.68 6.63 -21.14
C VAL A 367 21.57 5.52 -20.60
N PHE A 368 21.05 4.76 -19.64
CA PHE A 368 21.69 3.58 -19.05
C PHE A 368 20.76 2.38 -19.21
N ASN A 369 21.12 1.46 -20.11
CA ASN A 369 20.34 0.27 -20.42
C ASN A 369 20.92 -0.96 -19.72
N VAL A 370 20.12 -1.61 -18.89
CA VAL A 370 20.42 -2.92 -18.28
C VAL A 370 19.52 -3.96 -18.94
N ASN A 371 20.12 -4.78 -19.80
CA ASN A 371 19.43 -5.80 -20.57
C ASN A 371 20.22 -7.13 -20.52
N GLY A 372 20.15 -7.79 -19.37
CA GLY A 372 20.78 -9.07 -19.10
C GLY A 372 22.12 -8.96 -18.37
N GLY A 373 22.65 -7.75 -18.18
CA GLY A 373 23.80 -7.49 -17.31
C GLY A 373 23.43 -7.10 -15.87
N THR A 374 24.42 -6.73 -15.07
CA THR A 374 24.27 -6.31 -13.67
C THR A 374 24.98 -4.98 -13.40
N LEU A 375 24.25 -3.99 -12.90
CA LEU A 375 24.84 -2.82 -12.23
C LEU A 375 24.99 -3.13 -10.74
N GLN A 376 26.21 -3.19 -10.26
CA GLN A 376 26.56 -3.45 -8.85
C GLN A 376 27.08 -2.16 -8.21
N ASN A 377 26.24 -1.45 -7.45
CA ASN A 377 26.65 -0.22 -6.78
C ASN A 377 26.81 -0.44 -5.28
N ASN A 378 28.04 -0.45 -4.79
CA ASN A 378 28.38 -0.60 -3.37
C ASN A 378 28.47 0.74 -2.63
N GLY A 379 28.47 1.85 -3.37
CA GLY A 379 28.49 3.20 -2.83
C GLY A 379 27.12 3.89 -2.87
N THR A 380 27.09 5.19 -2.58
CA THR A 380 25.89 6.00 -2.78
C THR A 380 25.67 6.28 -4.27
N SER A 381 24.43 6.21 -4.74
CA SER A 381 24.08 6.60 -6.11
C SER A 381 23.14 7.79 -6.20
N SER A 382 23.37 8.64 -7.21
CA SER A 382 22.50 9.77 -7.54
C SER A 382 22.20 9.81 -9.04
N PHE A 383 20.92 9.85 -9.39
CA PHE A 383 20.42 10.03 -10.75
C PHE A 383 19.72 11.38 -10.79
N GLN A 384 20.29 12.33 -11.53
CA GLN A 384 19.80 13.72 -11.60
C GLN A 384 19.13 13.98 -12.95
N ASN A 385 18.82 15.24 -13.22
CA ASN A 385 18.11 15.67 -14.42
C ASN A 385 18.68 15.04 -15.71
N GLY A 386 17.79 14.58 -16.58
CA GLY A 386 18.13 13.93 -17.85
C GLY A 386 18.47 12.44 -17.74
N SER A 387 18.69 11.90 -16.54
CA SER A 387 19.05 10.48 -16.36
C SER A 387 17.88 9.56 -16.72
N LYS A 388 18.08 8.69 -17.71
CA LYS A 388 17.11 7.64 -18.08
C LYS A 388 17.73 6.26 -17.88
N VAL A 389 17.24 5.52 -16.89
CA VAL A 389 17.66 4.14 -16.63
C VAL A 389 16.58 3.20 -17.12
N ASN A 390 16.93 2.25 -17.99
CA ASN A 390 16.02 1.24 -18.49
C ASN A 390 16.47 -0.13 -18.01
N LEU A 391 15.63 -0.84 -17.28
CA LEU A 391 15.87 -2.21 -16.82
C LEU A 391 14.85 -3.15 -17.48
N THR A 392 15.32 -3.94 -18.44
CA THR A 392 14.51 -4.91 -19.19
C THR A 392 14.83 -6.36 -18.81
N HIS A 393 16.07 -6.67 -18.45
CA HIS A 393 16.51 -7.97 -17.93
C HIS A 393 17.75 -7.76 -17.07
N GLY A 394 18.09 -8.72 -16.20
CA GLY A 394 19.28 -8.64 -15.35
C GLY A 394 18.99 -7.99 -14.00
N ALA A 395 19.95 -7.25 -13.44
CA ALA A 395 19.83 -6.69 -12.10
C ALA A 395 20.45 -5.29 -11.91
N ILE A 396 19.84 -4.50 -11.04
CA ILE A 396 20.44 -3.30 -10.42
C ILE A 396 20.53 -3.58 -8.92
N ASN A 397 21.74 -3.73 -8.41
CA ASN A 397 22.01 -4.01 -7.00
C ASN A 397 22.49 -2.72 -6.32
N LEU A 398 21.66 -2.19 -5.42
CA LEU A 398 21.89 -0.99 -4.64
C LEU A 398 22.36 -1.40 -3.23
N ASN A 399 23.67 -1.60 -3.09
CA ASN A 399 24.33 -1.93 -1.83
C ASN A 399 24.65 -0.68 -0.98
N GLY A 400 24.55 0.51 -1.55
CA GLY A 400 24.45 1.79 -0.83
C GLY A 400 23.13 2.51 -1.11
N ASP A 401 22.93 3.67 -0.48
CA ASP A 401 21.72 4.47 -0.69
C ASP A 401 21.67 5.04 -2.11
N ALA A 402 20.48 5.08 -2.69
CA ALA A 402 20.25 5.55 -4.05
C ALA A 402 19.21 6.68 -4.07
N THR A 403 19.45 7.71 -4.88
CA THR A 403 18.51 8.84 -5.04
C THR A 403 18.23 9.11 -6.51
N PHE A 404 16.95 9.12 -6.89
CA PHE A 404 16.46 9.62 -8.17
C PHE A 404 15.89 11.03 -7.94
N GLY A 405 16.61 12.03 -8.43
CA GLY A 405 16.28 13.45 -8.36
C GLY A 405 15.32 13.91 -9.45
N PRO A 406 14.99 15.22 -9.52
CA PRO A 406 14.05 15.76 -10.50
C PRO A 406 14.51 15.54 -11.93
N GLY A 407 13.58 15.12 -12.80
CA GLY A 407 13.87 14.85 -14.21
C GLY A 407 14.61 13.55 -14.50
N SER A 408 14.83 12.71 -13.48
CA SER A 408 15.34 11.34 -13.64
C SER A 408 14.21 10.31 -13.69
N THR A 409 14.40 9.25 -14.49
CA THR A 409 13.43 8.17 -14.64
C THR A 409 14.10 6.80 -14.61
N LEU A 410 13.52 5.86 -13.87
CA LEU A 410 13.76 4.43 -13.98
C LEU A 410 12.56 3.74 -14.65
N SER A 411 12.75 3.22 -15.85
CA SER A 411 11.80 2.35 -16.53
C SER A 411 12.12 0.89 -16.18
N TRP A 412 11.30 0.29 -15.33
CA TRP A 412 11.49 -1.07 -14.81
C TRP A 412 10.48 -2.04 -15.45
N SER A 413 10.84 -2.59 -16.61
CA SER A 413 9.99 -3.47 -17.41
C SER A 413 10.45 -4.94 -17.43
N GLY A 414 11.53 -5.27 -16.71
CA GLY A 414 11.97 -6.64 -16.41
C GLY A 414 13.10 -6.64 -15.38
N GLY A 415 13.74 -7.78 -15.13
CA GLY A 415 14.86 -7.87 -14.18
C GLY A 415 14.52 -7.49 -12.72
N ASN A 416 15.56 -7.36 -11.89
CA ASN A 416 15.44 -7.10 -10.45
C ASN A 416 16.13 -5.79 -10.04
N VAL A 417 15.45 -4.97 -9.22
CA VAL A 417 16.09 -3.89 -8.46
C VAL A 417 16.19 -4.36 -7.01
N ASN A 418 17.41 -4.63 -6.56
CA ASN A 418 17.68 -5.14 -5.22
C ASN A 418 18.22 -4.00 -4.36
N ILE A 419 17.55 -3.71 -3.24
CA ILE A 419 18.01 -2.73 -2.26
C ILE A 419 18.57 -3.51 -1.07
N ALA A 420 19.84 -3.32 -0.73
CA ALA A 420 20.44 -4.04 0.38
C ALA A 420 19.77 -3.69 1.72
N SER A 421 19.87 -4.62 2.67
CA SER A 421 19.29 -4.44 4.00
C SER A 421 19.87 -3.19 4.68
N GLY A 422 19.00 -2.37 5.27
CA GLY A 422 19.38 -1.09 5.89
C GLY A 422 19.65 0.04 4.91
N LYS A 423 19.43 -0.15 3.59
CA LYS A 423 19.60 0.89 2.56
C LYS A 423 18.28 1.46 2.07
N THR A 424 18.37 2.65 1.51
CA THR A 424 17.22 3.44 1.04
C THR A 424 17.30 3.71 -0.46
N LEU A 425 16.23 3.39 -1.18
CA LEU A 425 15.94 3.98 -2.49
C LEU A 425 15.06 5.21 -2.28
N THR A 426 15.56 6.37 -2.66
CA THR A 426 14.90 7.67 -2.54
C THR A 426 14.45 8.17 -3.90
N LEU A 427 13.17 8.51 -4.04
CA LEU A 427 12.63 9.23 -5.18
C LEU A 427 12.38 10.67 -4.75
N ASP A 428 13.35 11.55 -4.97
CA ASP A 428 13.31 12.97 -4.61
C ASP A 428 12.94 13.79 -5.84
N GLY A 429 11.66 13.77 -6.21
CA GLY A 429 11.19 14.31 -7.50
C GLY A 429 11.46 13.42 -8.72
N GLY A 430 12.19 12.32 -8.57
CA GLY A 430 12.40 11.30 -9.62
C GLY A 430 11.22 10.34 -9.78
N ILE A 431 11.20 9.62 -10.91
CA ILE A 431 10.09 8.74 -11.29
C ILE A 431 10.57 7.30 -11.50
N VAL A 432 9.88 6.34 -10.89
CA VAL A 432 10.00 4.91 -11.20
C VAL A 432 8.70 4.44 -11.85
N ASN A 433 8.80 3.87 -13.05
CA ASN A 433 7.68 3.25 -13.75
C ASN A 433 7.94 1.75 -13.88
N ARG A 434 7.20 0.94 -13.12
CA ARG A 434 7.35 -0.51 -13.05
C ARG A 434 6.18 -1.20 -13.77
N THR A 435 6.47 -1.87 -14.87
CA THR A 435 5.47 -2.57 -15.72
C THR A 435 5.68 -4.08 -15.77
N ILE A 436 6.30 -4.63 -14.73
CA ILE A 436 6.47 -6.06 -14.52
C ILE A 436 5.40 -6.55 -13.55
N GLY A 437 5.16 -7.87 -13.52
CA GLY A 437 4.17 -8.50 -12.65
C GLY A 437 4.43 -8.33 -11.13
N SER A 438 4.32 -9.40 -10.37
CA SER A 438 4.49 -9.38 -8.91
C SER A 438 5.83 -8.82 -8.44
N GLY A 439 5.87 -8.05 -7.35
CA GLY A 439 7.12 -7.60 -6.74
C GLY A 439 6.97 -7.29 -5.26
N SER A 440 8.11 -7.22 -4.56
CA SER A 440 8.16 -6.84 -3.15
C SER A 440 9.43 -6.04 -2.85
N LEU A 441 9.37 -5.25 -1.79
CA LEU A 441 10.53 -4.57 -1.23
C LEU A 441 11.47 -5.58 -0.57
N SER A 442 12.78 -5.45 -0.82
CA SER A 442 13.83 -6.30 -0.23
C SER A 442 13.85 -6.22 1.31
N ASN A 443 14.32 -7.28 1.98
CA ASN A 443 14.33 -7.36 3.45
C ASN A 443 15.19 -6.26 4.09
N GLY A 444 14.59 -5.47 4.99
CA GLY A 444 15.21 -4.37 5.71
C GLY A 444 15.47 -3.14 4.85
N ALA A 445 14.96 -3.11 3.61
CA ALA A 445 15.11 -1.96 2.73
C ALA A 445 14.03 -0.89 3.01
N THR A 446 14.35 0.34 2.62
CA THR A 446 13.42 1.48 2.64
C THR A 446 13.18 2.00 1.23
N LEU A 447 11.92 2.17 0.86
CA LEU A 447 11.49 2.99 -0.28
C LEU A 447 10.98 4.34 0.27
N ARG A 448 11.68 5.41 -0.07
CA ARG A 448 11.35 6.78 0.35
C ARG A 448 10.98 7.60 -0.87
N ILE A 449 9.80 8.21 -0.86
CA ILE A 449 9.28 9.04 -1.95
C ILE A 449 9.01 10.43 -1.37
N ILE A 450 9.77 11.42 -1.82
CA ILE A 450 9.71 12.78 -1.31
C ILE A 450 9.58 13.80 -2.44
N ASN A 451 9.16 15.02 -2.09
CA ASN A 451 9.17 16.12 -3.02
C ASN A 451 10.49 16.87 -2.94
N SER A 452 11.05 17.11 -4.11
CA SER A 452 12.12 18.09 -4.30
C SER A 452 11.54 19.51 -4.27
N ALA A 453 12.39 20.50 -4.52
CA ALA A 453 11.95 21.88 -4.72
C ALA A 453 11.05 22.06 -5.96
N THR A 454 11.12 21.18 -6.97
CA THR A 454 10.48 21.39 -8.28
C THR A 454 9.48 20.31 -8.70
N ALA A 455 9.51 19.14 -8.07
CA ALA A 455 8.64 18.00 -8.40
C ALA A 455 8.49 17.02 -7.23
N GLY A 456 7.33 16.36 -7.17
CA GLY A 456 7.07 15.23 -6.26
C GLY A 456 7.56 13.90 -6.84
N GLY A 457 8.24 13.08 -6.04
CA GLY A 457 8.71 11.76 -6.46
C GLY A 457 7.56 10.79 -6.73
N GLN A 458 7.73 9.85 -7.65
CA GLN A 458 6.65 8.93 -8.04
C GLN A 458 7.14 7.49 -8.20
N PHE A 459 6.48 6.56 -7.53
CA PHE A 459 6.59 5.13 -7.81
C PHE A 459 5.27 4.65 -8.39
N ASN A 460 5.28 4.29 -9.67
CA ASN A 460 4.12 3.80 -10.40
C ASN A 460 4.32 2.33 -10.74
N THR A 461 3.37 1.48 -10.38
CA THR A 461 3.34 0.08 -10.81
C THR A 461 1.95 -0.31 -11.30
N ASP A 462 1.92 -1.03 -12.43
CA ASP A 462 0.70 -1.56 -13.02
C ASP A 462 0.20 -2.86 -12.38
N SER A 463 0.91 -3.35 -11.36
CA SER A 463 0.62 -4.56 -10.59
C SER A 463 0.76 -4.29 -9.08
N TYR A 464 0.83 -5.35 -8.27
CA TYR A 464 1.06 -5.23 -6.85
C TYR A 464 2.55 -5.06 -6.54
N PHE A 465 2.84 -4.33 -5.46
CA PHE A 465 4.20 -4.20 -4.94
C PHE A 465 4.18 -4.21 -3.41
N ASP A 466 4.59 -5.33 -2.85
CA ASP A 466 4.41 -5.62 -1.43
C ASP A 466 5.49 -4.99 -0.54
N ILE A 467 5.11 -4.63 0.67
CA ILE A 467 6.01 -4.11 1.70
C ILE A 467 6.14 -5.18 2.79
N ALA A 468 7.36 -5.70 2.94
CA ALA A 468 7.67 -6.79 3.87
C ALA A 468 6.78 -8.03 3.65
N ASN A 469 6.91 -8.67 2.48
CA ASN A 469 6.18 -9.91 2.16
C ASN A 469 7.15 -10.98 1.66
N GLY A 470 7.30 -12.06 2.43
CA GLY A 470 8.07 -13.25 2.03
C GLY A 470 8.26 -14.23 3.20
N SER A 471 9.10 -15.25 2.99
CA SER A 471 9.35 -16.28 4.00
C SER A 471 10.30 -15.79 5.10
N GLY A 472 9.93 -16.00 6.36
CA GLY A 472 10.74 -15.66 7.53
C GLY A 472 10.55 -14.24 8.07
N ALA A 473 11.51 -13.80 8.88
CA ALA A 473 11.48 -12.48 9.51
C ALA A 473 11.91 -11.39 8.53
N ILE A 474 10.96 -10.86 7.76
CA ILE A 474 11.18 -9.81 6.77
C ILE A 474 10.65 -8.48 7.28
N THR A 475 11.47 -7.43 7.16
CA THR A 475 11.06 -6.06 7.46
C THR A 475 11.11 -5.21 6.20
N GLY A 476 10.37 -4.11 6.17
CA GLY A 476 10.37 -3.18 5.04
C GLY A 476 9.67 -1.88 5.37
N THR A 477 10.19 -0.78 4.83
CA THR A 477 9.70 0.56 5.11
C THR A 477 9.28 1.28 3.83
N LEU A 478 8.06 1.82 3.80
CA LEU A 478 7.59 2.75 2.78
C LEU A 478 7.30 4.11 3.43
N SER A 479 7.90 5.17 2.90
CA SER A 479 7.59 6.54 3.31
C SER A 479 7.28 7.40 2.10
N VAL A 480 6.10 8.02 2.08
CA VAL A 480 5.67 8.94 1.03
C VAL A 480 5.33 10.28 1.66
N SER A 481 6.11 11.31 1.35
CA SER A 481 5.98 12.63 1.95
C SER A 481 6.02 13.72 0.89
N GLY A 482 5.18 14.74 1.04
CA GLY A 482 5.31 15.96 0.25
C GLY A 482 4.35 16.09 -0.92
N VAL A 483 4.21 17.32 -1.40
CA VAL A 483 3.30 17.68 -2.49
C VAL A 483 3.71 16.96 -3.77
N GLY A 484 2.75 16.29 -4.41
CA GLY A 484 2.96 15.57 -5.64
C GLY A 484 3.67 14.22 -5.49
N SER A 485 4.14 13.86 -4.29
CA SER A 485 4.78 12.58 -4.00
C SER A 485 3.75 11.45 -3.98
N ARG A 486 3.98 10.38 -4.75
CA ARG A 486 2.97 9.32 -4.94
C ARG A 486 3.56 7.93 -4.98
N PHE A 487 2.87 6.99 -4.35
CA PHE A 487 2.98 5.56 -4.60
C PHE A 487 1.67 5.08 -5.23
N ASN A 488 1.72 4.56 -6.45
CA ASN A 488 0.56 4.10 -7.20
C ASN A 488 0.71 2.62 -7.56
N SER A 489 -0.20 1.78 -7.08
CA SER A 489 -0.39 0.39 -7.51
C SER A 489 -1.77 0.27 -8.14
N THR A 490 -1.83 0.05 -9.46
CA THR A 490 -3.09 0.14 -10.21
C THR A 490 -3.79 -1.18 -10.44
N ALA A 491 -3.16 -2.32 -10.15
CA ALA A 491 -3.80 -3.64 -10.20
C ALA A 491 -3.21 -4.61 -9.19
N GLY A 492 -3.94 -5.68 -8.88
CA GLY A 492 -3.52 -6.70 -7.91
C GLY A 492 -3.61 -6.24 -6.45
N LEU A 493 -3.55 -7.21 -5.53
CA LEU A 493 -3.57 -6.96 -4.09
C LEU A 493 -2.16 -6.71 -3.60
N THR A 494 -1.91 -5.50 -3.11
CA THR A 494 -0.67 -5.20 -2.40
C THR A 494 -0.77 -5.65 -0.94
N ASP A 495 0.32 -6.19 -0.42
CA ASP A 495 0.44 -6.73 0.92
C ASP A 495 1.39 -5.90 1.80
N TYR A 496 0.95 -5.54 3.00
CA TYR A 496 1.79 -4.97 4.05
C TYR A 496 1.97 -5.98 5.18
N GLY A 497 3.20 -6.47 5.35
CA GLY A 497 3.58 -7.29 6.49
C GLY A 497 2.71 -8.53 6.63
N ARG A 498 2.51 -9.29 5.55
CA ARG A 498 1.45 -10.29 5.46
C ARG A 498 1.69 -11.54 6.31
N ASN A 499 2.85 -12.19 6.19
CA ASN A 499 3.08 -13.52 6.77
C ASN A 499 3.68 -13.47 8.19
N PRO A 500 3.68 -14.58 8.94
CA PRO A 500 4.24 -14.62 10.28
C PRO A 500 5.71 -14.22 10.29
N GLY A 501 6.08 -13.33 11.24
CA GLY A 501 7.42 -12.75 11.33
C GLY A 501 7.68 -11.56 10.40
N ASN A 502 6.80 -11.28 9.42
CA ASN A 502 6.92 -10.08 8.60
C ASN A 502 6.49 -8.82 9.37
N PHE A 503 7.17 -7.69 9.15
CA PHE A 503 6.80 -6.39 9.73
C PHE A 503 6.98 -5.23 8.73
N ALA A 504 5.86 -4.61 8.34
CA ALA A 504 5.85 -3.43 7.47
C ALA A 504 5.71 -2.13 8.27
N THR A 505 6.51 -1.11 7.94
CA THR A 505 6.34 0.26 8.43
C THR A 505 5.99 1.17 7.26
N VAL A 506 4.81 1.79 7.29
CA VAL A 506 4.30 2.58 6.17
C VAL A 506 3.86 3.96 6.66
N SER A 507 4.27 5.02 5.98
CA SER A 507 3.91 6.40 6.33
C SER A 507 3.52 7.24 5.12
N PHE A 508 2.45 8.02 5.27
CA PHE A 508 2.02 9.06 4.33
C PHE A 508 1.93 10.38 5.09
N SER A 509 2.64 11.41 4.61
CA SER A 509 2.71 12.71 5.29
C SER A 509 2.82 13.89 4.34
N ASN A 510 2.57 15.10 4.83
CA ASN A 510 2.77 16.35 4.08
C ASN A 510 2.12 16.31 2.69
N THR A 511 0.88 15.83 2.59
CA THR A 511 0.10 15.62 1.34
C THR A 511 0.60 14.50 0.40
N GLY A 512 1.56 13.68 0.82
CA GLY A 512 1.97 12.48 0.09
C GLY A 512 0.84 11.44 0.00
N VAL A 513 0.75 10.74 -1.14
CA VAL A 513 -0.41 9.89 -1.47
C VAL A 513 0.01 8.46 -1.80
N GLY A 514 -0.66 7.48 -1.18
CA GLY A 514 -0.64 6.08 -1.59
C GLY A 514 -1.97 5.69 -2.22
N THR A 515 -1.94 5.10 -3.42
CA THR A 515 -3.14 4.65 -4.13
C THR A 515 -3.02 3.16 -4.49
N TYR A 516 -4.00 2.36 -4.05
CA TYR A 516 -4.05 0.91 -4.24
C TYR A 516 -5.37 0.53 -4.93
N ALA A 517 -5.40 0.65 -6.27
CA ALA A 517 -6.64 0.46 -7.04
C ALA A 517 -7.08 -1.02 -7.12
N GLY A 518 -6.16 -1.97 -6.93
CA GLY A 518 -6.46 -3.40 -6.87
C GLY A 518 -6.88 -3.91 -5.48
N GLY A 519 -6.73 -3.09 -4.43
CA GLY A 519 -6.99 -3.43 -3.03
C GLY A 519 -5.71 -3.53 -2.19
N LEU A 520 -5.87 -3.55 -0.88
CA LEU A 520 -4.78 -3.58 0.09
C LEU A 520 -5.07 -4.57 1.22
N ARG A 521 -4.08 -5.41 1.54
CA ARG A 521 -4.10 -6.30 2.70
C ARG A 521 -3.04 -5.89 3.70
N VAL A 522 -3.42 -5.77 4.96
CA VAL A 522 -2.54 -5.31 6.04
C VAL A 522 -2.51 -6.37 7.14
N ALA A 523 -1.33 -6.97 7.37
CA ALA A 523 -1.11 -8.01 8.39
C ALA A 523 -2.00 -9.27 8.25
N GLU A 524 -2.48 -9.59 7.06
CA GLU A 524 -3.59 -10.54 6.83
C GLU A 524 -3.29 -12.01 7.20
N ASN A 525 -2.04 -12.46 7.14
CA ASN A 525 -1.65 -13.86 7.34
C ASN A 525 -0.72 -14.01 8.55
N GLY A 526 -0.97 -13.27 9.64
CA GLY A 526 -0.23 -13.40 10.89
C GLY A 526 1.03 -12.54 11.02
N GLY A 527 1.31 -11.67 10.06
CA GLY A 527 2.37 -10.65 10.18
C GLY A 527 1.91 -9.39 10.89
N LYS A 528 2.74 -8.34 10.81
CA LYS A 528 2.51 -7.06 11.49
C LYS A 528 2.65 -5.89 10.53
N ALA A 529 1.87 -4.83 10.75
CA ALA A 529 2.05 -3.58 10.02
C ALA A 529 1.70 -2.37 10.88
N LEU A 530 2.52 -1.34 10.76
CA LEU A 530 2.28 -0.01 11.32
C LEU A 530 2.09 0.98 10.16
N VAL A 531 0.89 1.56 10.05
CA VAL A 531 0.54 2.57 9.05
C VAL A 531 0.31 3.90 9.76
N THR A 532 0.99 4.97 9.33
CA THR A 532 0.82 6.31 9.90
C THR A 532 0.43 7.32 8.82
N LEU A 533 -0.69 8.02 9.03
CA LEU A 533 -1.22 9.06 8.15
C LEU A 533 -1.19 10.39 8.91
N SER A 534 -0.41 11.36 8.44
CA SER A 534 -0.23 12.65 9.14
C SER A 534 -0.18 13.83 8.18
N SER A 535 -0.38 15.05 8.68
CA SER A 535 -0.14 16.30 7.91
C SER A 535 -0.70 16.28 6.47
N GLY A 536 -1.95 15.88 6.28
CA GLY A 536 -2.62 15.79 4.98
C GLY A 536 -2.24 14.58 4.11
N GLY A 537 -1.39 13.67 4.58
CA GLY A 537 -1.04 12.43 3.88
C GLY A 537 -2.24 11.50 3.70
N GLN A 538 -2.31 10.81 2.55
CA GLN A 538 -3.51 10.06 2.14
C GLN A 538 -3.19 8.61 1.80
N LEU A 539 -4.05 7.71 2.26
CA LEU A 539 -4.07 6.30 1.84
C LEU A 539 -5.42 6.01 1.16
N ASN A 540 -5.39 5.83 -0.15
CA ASN A 540 -6.55 5.56 -1.00
C ASN A 540 -6.57 4.09 -1.40
N VAL A 541 -7.59 3.35 -1.00
CA VAL A 541 -7.72 1.91 -1.26
C VAL A 541 -9.00 1.65 -2.04
N GLY A 542 -8.87 1.07 -3.24
CA GLY A 542 -9.99 0.71 -4.10
C GLY A 542 -10.04 -0.79 -4.40
N GLY A 543 -10.65 -1.13 -5.53
CA GLY A 543 -10.71 -2.50 -6.05
C GLY A 543 -11.81 -3.35 -5.40
N ALA A 544 -12.13 -4.47 -6.05
CA ALA A 544 -13.22 -5.36 -5.63
C ALA A 544 -12.96 -6.02 -4.26
N SER A 545 -11.69 -6.22 -3.88
CA SER A 545 -11.34 -6.78 -2.58
C SER A 545 -11.23 -5.74 -1.46
N GLY A 546 -11.18 -4.45 -1.81
CA GLY A 546 -11.13 -3.33 -0.88
C GLY A 546 -9.96 -3.37 0.11
N LEU A 547 -10.22 -2.90 1.33
CA LEU A 547 -9.24 -2.86 2.42
C LEU A 547 -9.48 -4.03 3.38
N LEU A 548 -8.51 -4.93 3.51
CA LEU A 548 -8.53 -6.03 4.48
C LEU A 548 -7.41 -5.85 5.50
N THR A 549 -7.75 -5.85 6.79
CA THR A 549 -6.75 -5.67 7.85
C THR A 549 -6.93 -6.72 8.93
N GLY A 550 -5.82 -7.15 9.53
CA GLY A 550 -5.82 -8.17 10.58
C GLY A 550 -6.36 -9.52 10.11
N ASN A 551 -6.49 -10.46 11.05
CA ASN A 551 -7.15 -11.76 10.87
C ASN A 551 -7.47 -12.38 12.24
N GLY A 552 -8.76 -12.48 12.57
CA GLY A 552 -9.21 -13.01 13.86
C GLY A 552 -8.87 -14.48 14.11
N SER A 553 -8.57 -15.25 13.08
CA SER A 553 -8.18 -16.66 13.22
C SER A 553 -6.70 -16.83 13.55
N ILE A 554 -5.90 -15.75 13.58
CA ILE A 554 -4.44 -15.81 13.75
C ILE A 554 -3.99 -14.76 14.79
N ALA A 555 -3.69 -15.21 16.01
CA ALA A 555 -3.36 -14.33 17.13
C ALA A 555 -2.14 -13.40 16.90
N SER A 556 -1.21 -13.77 16.02
CA SER A 556 -0.02 -12.95 15.73
C SER A 556 -0.29 -11.81 14.74
N SER A 557 -1.44 -11.80 14.06
CA SER A 557 -1.84 -10.77 13.11
C SER A 557 -2.06 -9.44 13.83
N ALA A 558 -1.32 -8.39 13.45
CA ALA A 558 -1.47 -7.07 14.05
C ALA A 558 -1.37 -5.94 13.02
N ALA A 559 -2.47 -5.22 12.81
CA ALA A 559 -2.54 -4.05 11.94
C ALA A 559 -2.84 -2.81 12.78
N THR A 560 -1.87 -1.90 12.93
CA THR A 560 -2.09 -0.61 13.58
C THR A 560 -2.12 0.51 12.55
N ILE A 561 -3.21 1.28 12.52
CA ILE A 561 -3.37 2.43 11.63
C ILE A 561 -3.57 3.69 12.48
N ASN A 562 -2.59 4.58 12.45
CA ASN A 562 -2.64 5.86 13.15
C ASN A 562 -3.00 6.98 12.15
N ILE A 563 -4.08 7.71 12.43
CA ILE A 563 -4.56 8.84 11.64
C ILE A 563 -4.45 10.10 12.52
N SER A 564 -3.53 10.99 12.14
CA SER A 564 -3.14 12.19 12.88
C SER A 564 -2.97 13.38 11.92
N GLY A 565 -4.07 13.78 11.30
CA GLY A 565 -4.14 14.89 10.35
C GLY A 565 -4.05 14.46 8.89
N GLY A 566 -3.90 13.16 8.62
CA GLY A 566 -4.04 12.55 7.29
C GLY A 566 -5.44 11.98 7.02
N SER A 567 -5.60 11.21 5.94
CA SER A 567 -6.86 10.53 5.61
C SER A 567 -6.68 9.09 5.15
N LEU A 568 -7.44 8.16 5.75
CA LEU A 568 -7.67 6.82 5.20
C LEU A 568 -8.97 6.84 4.39
N ASN A 569 -8.88 6.59 3.09
CA ASN A 569 -10.01 6.56 2.16
C ASN A 569 -10.19 5.14 1.61
N SER A 570 -11.12 4.38 2.20
CA SER A 570 -11.56 3.10 1.62
C SER A 570 -12.67 3.37 0.61
N LEU A 571 -12.33 3.31 -0.67
CA LEU A 571 -13.21 3.62 -1.81
C LEU A 571 -14.26 2.51 -2.07
N THR A 572 -14.02 1.33 -1.51
CA THR A 572 -14.92 0.17 -1.54
C THR A 572 -15.05 -0.40 -0.11
N THR A 573 -15.46 -1.67 0.02
CA THR A 573 -15.64 -2.34 1.31
C THR A 573 -14.37 -2.35 2.15
N ALA A 574 -14.49 -2.08 3.45
CA ALA A 574 -13.39 -2.23 4.40
C ALA A 574 -13.72 -3.31 5.44
N ASN A 575 -12.83 -4.28 5.62
CA ASN A 575 -12.97 -5.32 6.64
C ASN A 575 -11.80 -5.24 7.62
N PHE A 576 -12.11 -4.70 8.80
CA PHE A 576 -11.20 -4.61 9.94
C PHE A 576 -11.39 -5.84 10.82
N ARG A 577 -10.44 -6.78 10.78
CA ARG A 577 -10.54 -8.07 11.48
C ARG A 577 -9.68 -8.09 12.73
N GLY A 578 -9.78 -9.16 13.52
CA GLY A 578 -9.04 -9.33 14.77
C GLY A 578 -7.55 -8.99 14.63
N GLY A 579 -7.03 -8.23 15.60
CA GLY A 579 -5.68 -7.66 15.56
C GLY A 579 -5.58 -6.28 14.90
N THR A 580 -6.69 -5.74 14.41
CA THR A 580 -6.74 -4.38 13.85
C THR A 580 -7.00 -3.34 14.94
N VAL A 581 -6.20 -2.28 14.94
CA VAL A 581 -6.40 -1.09 15.76
C VAL A 581 -6.34 0.14 14.87
N ILE A 582 -7.42 0.92 14.82
CA ILE A 582 -7.44 2.23 14.17
C ILE A 582 -7.48 3.31 15.25
N ASN A 583 -6.46 4.17 15.26
CA ASN A 583 -6.41 5.34 16.13
C ASN A 583 -6.66 6.60 15.30
N LEU A 584 -7.84 7.20 15.45
CA LEU A 584 -8.24 8.43 14.76
C LEU A 584 -8.18 9.61 15.75
N SER A 585 -7.10 10.37 15.69
CA SER A 585 -6.87 11.52 16.59
C SER A 585 -7.18 12.87 15.93
N SER A 586 -6.97 12.97 14.62
CA SER A 586 -7.32 14.10 13.76
C SER A 586 -7.27 13.66 12.29
N GLY A 587 -7.77 14.48 11.36
CA GLY A 587 -7.90 14.09 9.95
C GLY A 587 -9.19 13.31 9.68
N ALA A 588 -9.17 12.33 8.79
CA ALA A 588 -10.38 11.62 8.36
C ALA A 588 -10.22 10.10 8.19
N LEU A 589 -11.22 9.35 8.64
CA LEU A 589 -11.47 7.96 8.25
C LEU A 589 -12.71 7.93 7.36
N ASN A 590 -12.52 7.79 6.05
CA ASN A 590 -13.58 7.81 5.06
C ASN A 590 -13.85 6.39 4.55
N LEU A 591 -15.01 5.85 4.90
CA LEU A 591 -15.45 4.49 4.61
C LEU A 591 -16.56 4.54 3.56
N THR A 592 -16.20 4.59 2.27
CA THR A 592 -17.19 4.84 1.22
C THR A 592 -17.96 3.60 0.78
N GLY A 593 -17.48 2.41 1.14
CA GLY A 593 -18.21 1.15 1.04
C GLY A 593 -18.71 0.66 2.40
N ASP A 594 -19.45 -0.45 2.40
CA ASP A 594 -19.84 -1.11 3.64
C ASP A 594 -18.59 -1.53 4.40
N SER A 595 -18.58 -1.29 5.70
CA SER A 595 -17.39 -1.44 6.52
C SER A 595 -17.68 -2.16 7.81
N THR A 596 -16.82 -3.10 8.19
CA THR A 596 -17.02 -3.95 9.36
C THR A 596 -15.79 -3.95 10.25
N PHE A 597 -15.99 -3.73 11.55
CA PHE A 597 -15.06 -4.07 12.62
C PHE A 597 -15.49 -5.40 13.22
N ALA A 598 -14.78 -6.47 12.89
CA ALA A 598 -15.04 -7.81 13.39
C ALA A 598 -14.46 -8.04 14.80
N THR A 599 -14.73 -9.19 15.41
CA THR A 599 -14.19 -9.60 16.71
C THR A 599 -12.70 -9.35 16.84
N GLY A 600 -12.31 -8.59 17.87
CA GLY A 600 -10.92 -8.22 18.16
C GLY A 600 -10.37 -7.05 17.33
N ALA A 601 -11.19 -6.39 16.50
CA ALA A 601 -10.86 -5.12 15.87
C ALA A 601 -11.36 -3.94 16.71
N SER A 602 -10.63 -2.82 16.69
CA SER A 602 -10.99 -1.61 17.43
C SER A 602 -10.86 -0.33 16.60
N LEU A 603 -11.81 0.58 16.80
CA LEU A 603 -11.75 1.98 16.40
C LEU A 603 -11.68 2.87 17.64
N ASN A 604 -10.58 3.59 17.81
CA ASN A 604 -10.37 4.57 18.88
C ASN A 604 -10.38 5.97 18.26
N GLN A 605 -11.51 6.67 18.35
CA GLN A 605 -11.65 8.04 17.85
C GLN A 605 -11.54 9.04 18.99
N THR A 606 -10.44 9.78 19.03
CA THR A 606 -10.21 10.88 19.98
C THR A 606 -10.39 12.26 19.35
N GLY A 607 -10.46 12.33 18.02
CA GLY A 607 -10.75 13.52 17.22
C GLY A 607 -10.95 13.15 15.75
N GLY A 608 -10.85 14.12 14.83
CA GLY A 608 -11.04 13.88 13.39
C GLY A 608 -12.46 13.50 12.98
N SER A 609 -12.69 13.23 11.69
CA SER A 609 -14.00 12.89 11.13
C SER A 609 -14.10 11.42 10.72
N LEU A 610 -15.22 10.78 11.06
CA LEU A 610 -15.62 9.46 10.57
C LEU A 610 -16.67 9.63 9.46
N GLY A 611 -16.29 9.35 8.22
CA GLY A 611 -17.16 9.52 7.05
C GLY A 611 -17.81 8.19 6.63
N ILE A 612 -19.14 8.15 6.60
CA ILE A 612 -19.96 7.03 6.11
C ILE A 612 -20.99 7.60 5.12
N PRO A 613 -20.94 7.27 3.82
CA PRO A 613 -21.91 7.80 2.86
C PRO A 613 -23.33 7.25 3.05
N SER A 614 -24.29 7.96 2.45
CA SER A 614 -25.68 7.50 2.35
C SER A 614 -25.77 6.12 1.70
N GLY A 615 -26.61 5.26 2.25
CA GLY A 615 -26.84 3.89 1.78
C GLY A 615 -25.75 2.90 2.16
N LYS A 616 -24.81 3.26 3.04
CA LYS A 616 -23.73 2.39 3.52
C LYS A 616 -23.92 1.98 4.98
N THR A 617 -23.39 0.82 5.32
CA THR A 617 -23.40 0.26 6.66
C THR A 617 -22.02 0.32 7.29
N LEU A 618 -21.94 0.88 8.50
CA LEU A 618 -20.83 0.64 9.42
C LEU A 618 -21.28 -0.42 10.43
N ALA A 619 -20.54 -1.52 10.50
CA ALA A 619 -20.83 -2.64 11.40
C ALA A 619 -19.74 -2.83 12.45
N PHE A 620 -20.15 -3.04 13.70
CA PHE A 620 -19.33 -3.57 14.79
C PHE A 620 -19.82 -4.98 15.09
N ASP A 621 -19.20 -5.95 14.43
CA ASP A 621 -19.57 -7.37 14.46
C ASP A 621 -18.63 -8.15 15.39
N GLY A 622 -18.83 -7.99 16.69
CA GLY A 622 -17.87 -8.38 17.73
C GLY A 622 -16.69 -7.42 17.92
N GLY A 623 -16.52 -6.44 17.02
CA GLY A 623 -15.54 -5.37 17.15
C GLY A 623 -15.99 -4.25 18.11
N THR A 624 -15.07 -3.33 18.38
CA THR A 624 -15.30 -2.22 19.33
C THR A 624 -15.07 -0.85 18.69
N GLY A 625 -15.95 0.09 18.95
CA GLY A 625 -15.79 1.51 18.60
C GLY A 625 -15.91 2.38 19.83
N THR A 626 -14.91 3.23 20.09
CA THR A 626 -14.91 4.18 21.20
C THR A 626 -14.67 5.59 20.67
N LEU A 627 -15.61 6.50 20.92
CA LEU A 627 -15.60 7.87 20.43
C LEU A 627 -15.56 8.85 21.61
N SER A 628 -14.62 9.80 21.60
CA SER A 628 -14.44 10.76 22.70
C SER A 628 -15.41 11.95 22.68
N GLY A 629 -16.09 12.19 21.56
CA GLY A 629 -16.97 13.34 21.36
C GLY A 629 -18.30 12.94 20.76
N SER A 630 -19.23 13.89 20.75
CA SER A 630 -20.55 13.70 20.17
C SER A 630 -20.49 13.50 18.66
N THR A 631 -21.37 12.65 18.15
CA THR A 631 -21.47 12.37 16.71
C THR A 631 -22.90 12.01 16.33
N GLY A 632 -23.17 11.88 15.05
CA GLY A 632 -24.43 11.36 14.54
C GLY A 632 -24.23 10.52 13.29
N LEU A 633 -25.23 9.70 12.97
CA LEU A 633 -25.25 8.99 11.70
C LEU A 633 -25.46 9.96 10.55
N PRO A 634 -24.62 9.92 9.50
CA PRO A 634 -24.89 10.62 8.27
C PRO A 634 -26.22 10.19 7.63
N THR A 635 -26.86 11.09 6.89
CA THR A 635 -28.12 10.83 6.19
C THR A 635 -28.02 9.59 5.29
N GLY A 636 -29.00 8.69 5.42
CA GLY A 636 -29.14 7.44 4.68
C GLY A 636 -28.25 6.30 5.16
N SER A 637 -27.42 6.49 6.19
CA SER A 637 -26.48 5.46 6.66
C SER A 637 -27.06 4.52 7.73
N THR A 638 -26.42 3.36 7.89
CA THR A 638 -26.76 2.37 8.92
C THR A 638 -25.59 2.13 9.87
N LEU A 639 -25.85 2.17 11.18
CA LEU A 639 -24.97 1.58 12.19
C LEU A 639 -25.54 0.22 12.62
N ARG A 640 -24.73 -0.83 12.55
CA ARG A 640 -25.08 -2.17 12.98
C ARG A 640 -24.11 -2.67 14.05
N ILE A 641 -24.63 -3.22 15.14
CA ILE A 641 -23.84 -3.77 16.24
C ILE A 641 -24.33 -5.18 16.52
N THR A 642 -23.47 -6.18 16.30
CA THR A 642 -23.80 -7.60 16.36
C THR A 642 -22.70 -8.41 17.05
N ASN A 643 -22.99 -9.66 17.41
CA ASN A 643 -22.02 -10.64 17.90
C ASN A 643 -21.14 -10.14 19.06
N ALA A 644 -21.75 -9.53 20.07
CA ALA A 644 -21.09 -8.90 21.21
C ALA A 644 -20.24 -7.66 20.87
N GLY A 645 -20.52 -7.01 19.73
CA GLY A 645 -19.88 -5.75 19.36
C GLY A 645 -20.26 -4.58 20.27
N HIS A 646 -19.41 -3.56 20.31
CA HIS A 646 -19.63 -2.38 21.16
C HIS A 646 -19.46 -1.09 20.38
N PHE A 647 -20.31 -0.11 20.67
CA PHE A 647 -20.16 1.27 20.20
C PHE A 647 -20.39 2.23 21.37
N ASP A 648 -19.31 2.73 21.94
CA ASP A 648 -19.34 3.56 23.14
C ASP A 648 -18.95 5.01 22.78
N VAL A 649 -19.84 5.97 23.07
CA VAL A 649 -19.70 7.39 22.72
C VAL A 649 -19.67 8.23 23.99
N ASN A 650 -18.57 8.93 24.24
CA ASN A 650 -18.43 9.88 25.35
C ASN A 650 -19.06 11.25 25.01
N GLY A 651 -20.33 11.24 24.65
CA GLY A 651 -21.08 12.38 24.15
C GLY A 651 -22.52 11.96 23.84
N PHE A 652 -23.19 12.71 22.97
CA PHE A 652 -24.46 12.26 22.37
C PHE A 652 -24.20 11.48 21.08
N PHE A 653 -25.12 10.59 20.75
CA PHE A 653 -25.16 9.89 19.47
C PHE A 653 -26.52 10.10 18.79
N ASP A 654 -26.52 10.83 17.68
CA ASP A 654 -27.75 11.17 16.97
C ASP A 654 -28.02 10.21 15.81
N VAL A 655 -29.29 9.93 15.59
CA VAL A 655 -29.79 9.27 14.38
C VAL A 655 -30.67 10.31 13.66
N ALA A 656 -30.02 11.31 13.06
CA ALA A 656 -30.67 12.50 12.51
C ALA A 656 -30.74 12.51 10.96
N THR A 657 -31.69 13.27 10.41
CA THR A 657 -32.12 13.29 9.00
C THR A 657 -32.71 11.98 8.49
N VAL A 658 -31.92 10.97 8.12
CA VAL A 658 -32.41 9.64 7.74
C VAL A 658 -31.38 8.64 8.22
N GLY A 659 -31.70 7.69 9.10
CA GLY A 659 -30.70 6.77 9.60
C GLY A 659 -31.28 5.51 10.22
N THR A 660 -30.48 4.44 10.22
CA THR A 660 -30.85 3.15 10.84
C THR A 660 -29.83 2.76 11.90
N LEU A 661 -30.30 2.42 13.09
CA LEU A 661 -29.50 1.79 14.15
C LEU A 661 -30.04 0.38 14.42
N LEU A 662 -29.18 -0.62 14.33
CA LEU A 662 -29.48 -2.00 14.69
C LEU A 662 -28.50 -2.48 15.76
N VAL A 663 -29.02 -2.92 16.90
CA VAL A 663 -28.23 -3.54 17.97
C VAL A 663 -28.83 -4.90 18.29
N ASP A 664 -28.11 -5.96 17.94
CA ASP A 664 -28.63 -7.32 17.94
C ASP A 664 -27.66 -8.31 18.57
N GLY A 665 -28.19 -9.20 19.42
CA GLY A 665 -27.44 -10.28 20.03
C GLY A 665 -26.90 -9.97 21.44
N ALA A 666 -26.65 -11.04 22.20
CA ALA A 666 -26.14 -10.93 23.56
C ALA A 666 -24.76 -10.26 23.59
N GLY A 667 -24.57 -9.33 24.53
CA GLY A 667 -23.35 -8.54 24.67
C GLY A 667 -23.23 -7.37 23.68
N SER A 668 -24.02 -7.35 22.60
CA SER A 668 -24.02 -6.24 21.65
C SER A 668 -24.60 -4.99 22.30
N ARG A 669 -23.86 -3.87 22.28
CA ARG A 669 -24.33 -2.65 22.95
C ARG A 669 -23.93 -1.34 22.29
N ILE A 670 -24.75 -0.32 22.53
CA ILE A 670 -24.42 1.09 22.35
C ILE A 670 -24.55 1.83 23.69
N THR A 671 -23.56 2.65 24.04
CA THR A 671 -23.56 3.45 25.27
C THR A 671 -23.26 4.91 24.93
N THR A 672 -24.05 5.84 25.48
CA THR A 672 -23.74 7.27 25.44
C THR A 672 -23.55 7.82 26.86
N ALA A 673 -22.54 8.66 27.04
CA ALA A 673 -22.15 9.19 28.37
C ALA A 673 -22.19 10.74 28.47
N GLY A 674 -22.74 11.44 27.47
CA GLY A 674 -22.81 12.91 27.45
C GLY A 674 -23.88 13.51 28.38
N GLY A 675 -23.71 14.77 28.79
CA GLY A 675 -24.74 15.51 29.55
C GLY A 675 -25.94 15.97 28.70
N THR A 676 -25.80 15.99 27.37
CA THR A 676 -26.84 16.36 26.40
C THR A 676 -27.57 15.10 25.92
N PRO A 677 -28.90 15.13 25.74
CA PRO A 677 -29.65 14.02 25.16
C PRO A 677 -29.21 13.68 23.72
N SER A 678 -29.36 12.41 23.35
CA SER A 678 -29.31 11.93 21.97
C SER A 678 -30.61 12.22 21.23
N ASP A 679 -30.51 12.50 19.94
CA ASP A 679 -31.65 12.82 19.09
C ASP A 679 -31.94 11.74 18.03
N TRP A 680 -33.16 11.22 18.02
CA TRP A 680 -33.66 10.32 16.98
C TRP A 680 -34.73 11.04 16.16
N GLY A 681 -34.43 11.27 14.88
CA GLY A 681 -35.40 11.83 13.94
C GLY A 681 -36.00 13.17 14.38
N ILE A 682 -35.22 14.06 15.02
CA ILE A 682 -35.73 15.19 15.81
C ILE A 682 -36.64 16.18 15.04
N ASN A 683 -36.23 16.64 13.85
CA ASN A 683 -36.88 17.73 13.10
C ASN A 683 -37.87 17.23 12.03
N ALA A 684 -38.78 18.11 11.60
CA ALA A 684 -39.64 17.87 10.45
C ALA A 684 -38.84 17.44 9.20
N GLY A 685 -39.30 16.39 8.51
CA GLY A 685 -38.60 15.78 7.39
C GLY A 685 -37.52 14.77 7.79
N HIS A 686 -37.15 14.68 9.07
CA HIS A 686 -36.23 13.65 9.55
C HIS A 686 -36.96 12.33 9.88
N SER A 687 -36.26 11.21 9.72
CA SER A 687 -36.74 9.86 10.03
C SER A 687 -35.64 8.98 10.64
N ALA A 688 -35.90 8.37 11.78
CA ALA A 688 -34.99 7.40 12.41
C ALA A 688 -35.66 6.04 12.58
N THR A 689 -34.94 4.97 12.24
CA THR A 689 -35.35 3.58 12.50
C THR A 689 -34.36 2.92 13.44
N ILE A 690 -34.83 2.48 14.61
CA ILE A 690 -33.99 1.88 15.65
C ILE A 690 -34.56 0.51 16.03
N THR A 691 -33.69 -0.49 16.09
CA THR A 691 -34.06 -1.84 16.54
C THR A 691 -33.04 -2.35 17.54
N PHE A 692 -33.54 -2.76 18.71
CA PHE A 692 -32.83 -3.56 19.69
C PHE A 692 -33.48 -4.95 19.74
N SER A 693 -32.70 -6.00 19.52
CA SER A 693 -33.19 -7.39 19.49
C SER A 693 -32.20 -8.39 20.08
N ASN A 694 -32.71 -9.58 20.42
CA ASN A 694 -31.93 -10.73 20.88
C ASN A 694 -30.93 -10.40 22.01
N SER A 695 -31.40 -9.72 23.06
CA SER A 695 -30.58 -9.24 24.20
C SER A 695 -29.59 -8.10 23.87
N GLY A 696 -29.71 -7.45 22.72
CA GLY A 696 -28.97 -6.22 22.42
C GLY A 696 -29.36 -5.06 23.36
N ALA A 697 -28.40 -4.19 23.69
CA ALA A 697 -28.59 -3.15 24.70
C ALA A 697 -28.26 -1.74 24.20
N GLY A 698 -29.11 -0.77 24.54
CA GLY A 698 -28.85 0.67 24.38
C GLY A 698 -28.93 1.38 25.72
N THR A 699 -27.92 2.17 26.05
CA THR A 699 -27.89 3.00 27.27
C THR A 699 -27.63 4.45 26.91
N TYR A 700 -28.54 5.34 27.29
CA TYR A 700 -28.48 6.76 27.01
C TYR A 700 -28.68 7.60 28.28
N THR A 701 -27.92 8.68 28.45
CA THR A 701 -28.15 9.63 29.56
C THR A 701 -29.44 10.42 29.39
N GLY A 702 -29.82 10.74 28.16
CA GLY A 702 -31.10 11.31 27.77
C GLY A 702 -31.41 10.99 26.32
N LEU A 703 -32.69 10.90 25.98
CA LEU A 703 -33.12 10.55 24.63
C LEU A 703 -34.34 11.36 24.19
N GLN A 704 -34.26 11.96 23.01
CA GLN A 704 -35.34 12.69 22.36
C GLN A 704 -35.73 12.00 21.05
N MET A 705 -37.02 11.68 20.88
CA MET A 705 -37.56 11.08 19.67
C MET A 705 -38.52 12.07 19.00
N SER A 706 -38.12 12.60 17.84
CA SER A 706 -38.97 13.48 17.02
C SER A 706 -39.57 14.70 17.73
N ALA A 707 -38.87 15.31 18.70
CA ALA A 707 -39.43 16.40 19.52
C ALA A 707 -39.85 17.65 18.73
N ASN A 708 -39.35 17.83 17.50
CA ASN A 708 -39.63 18.97 16.62
C ASN A 708 -40.34 18.55 15.31
N GLY A 709 -41.13 17.46 15.34
CA GLY A 709 -42.02 17.10 14.22
C GLY A 709 -41.48 16.07 13.22
N GLY A 710 -40.41 15.34 13.55
CA GLY A 710 -39.90 14.27 12.69
C GLY A 710 -40.56 12.90 12.91
N LYS A 711 -39.91 11.83 12.44
CA LYS A 711 -40.43 10.45 12.51
C LYS A 711 -39.44 9.53 13.23
N THR A 712 -39.94 8.71 14.15
CA THR A 712 -39.12 7.70 14.84
C THR A 712 -39.88 6.39 14.92
N LEU A 713 -39.25 5.31 14.47
CA LEU A 713 -39.68 3.94 14.71
C LEU A 713 -38.65 3.24 15.59
N ALA A 714 -39.01 2.90 16.83
CA ALA A 714 -38.16 2.18 17.76
C ALA A 714 -38.75 0.80 18.07
N ASN A 715 -38.00 -0.27 17.84
CA ASN A 715 -38.40 -1.65 18.15
C ASN A 715 -37.50 -2.22 19.24
N ILE A 716 -38.10 -2.79 20.28
CA ILE A 716 -37.40 -3.36 21.45
C ILE A 716 -38.00 -4.73 21.71
N SER A 717 -37.31 -5.80 21.30
CA SER A 717 -37.84 -7.16 21.26
C SER A 717 -36.85 -8.20 21.80
N SER A 718 -37.33 -9.44 21.99
CA SER A 718 -36.47 -10.61 22.25
C SER A 718 -35.43 -10.37 23.37
N SER A 719 -35.88 -9.99 24.57
CA SER A 719 -35.05 -9.70 25.74
C SER A 719 -34.06 -8.53 25.60
N ALA A 720 -34.14 -7.75 24.53
CA ALA A 720 -33.33 -6.55 24.35
C ALA A 720 -33.69 -5.45 25.37
N ARG A 721 -32.78 -4.49 25.57
CA ARG A 721 -32.96 -3.43 26.58
C ARG A 721 -32.62 -2.05 26.02
N LEU A 722 -33.55 -1.12 26.15
CA LEU A 722 -33.28 0.32 26.00
C LEU A 722 -33.40 0.98 27.38
N THR A 723 -32.30 1.56 27.87
CA THR A 723 -32.25 2.32 29.11
C THR A 723 -31.94 3.78 28.85
N THR A 724 -32.73 4.69 29.40
CA THR A 724 -32.51 6.13 29.30
C THR A 724 -32.49 6.79 30.69
N GLY A 725 -31.76 7.89 30.84
CA GLY A 725 -31.89 8.77 32.02
C GLY A 725 -33.19 9.58 31.96
N SER A 726 -33.44 10.24 30.84
CA SER A 726 -34.72 10.88 30.50
C SER A 726 -35.20 10.45 29.12
N LEU A 727 -36.52 10.46 28.91
CA LEU A 727 -37.13 10.15 27.61
C LEU A 727 -38.14 11.22 27.22
N LEU A 728 -37.93 11.86 26.07
CA LEU A 728 -38.89 12.80 25.47
C LEU A 728 -39.30 12.29 24.10
N THR A 729 -40.60 12.21 23.83
CA THR A 729 -41.10 11.78 22.51
C THR A 729 -42.15 12.73 21.99
N GLY A 730 -42.14 12.98 20.69
CA GLY A 730 -43.17 13.74 20.00
C GLY A 730 -43.14 15.26 20.25
N GLY A 731 -43.90 15.98 19.43
CA GLY A 731 -43.94 17.44 19.39
C GLY A 731 -44.23 17.93 17.96
N GLY A 732 -44.91 19.08 17.82
CA GLY A 732 -45.37 19.55 16.51
C GLY A 732 -46.18 18.48 15.75
N ALA A 733 -45.80 18.21 14.49
CA ALA A 733 -46.42 17.20 13.61
C ALA A 733 -45.69 15.84 13.63
N ALA A 734 -45.10 15.45 14.77
CA ALA A 734 -44.31 14.24 14.89
C ALA A 734 -45.10 12.93 14.65
N ASN A 735 -44.38 11.88 14.28
CA ASN A 735 -44.88 10.50 14.28
C ASN A 735 -43.85 9.60 14.98
N VAL A 736 -44.13 9.22 16.22
CA VAL A 736 -43.27 8.35 17.02
C VAL A 736 -44.00 7.05 17.30
N THR A 737 -43.42 5.93 16.90
CA THR A 737 -43.89 4.59 17.25
C THR A 737 -42.80 3.87 18.03
N VAL A 738 -43.12 3.44 19.25
CA VAL A 738 -42.25 2.60 20.08
C VAL A 738 -42.93 1.25 20.29
N ASN A 739 -42.33 0.19 19.77
CA ASN A 739 -42.82 -1.18 19.91
C ASN A 739 -42.00 -1.93 20.95
N VAL A 740 -42.65 -2.38 22.03
CA VAL A 740 -42.05 -3.23 23.07
C VAL A 740 -42.70 -4.61 22.96
N SER A 741 -41.97 -5.56 22.35
CA SER A 741 -42.44 -6.89 21.98
C SER A 741 -41.50 -7.98 22.51
N GLY A 742 -41.35 -8.02 23.83
CA GLY A 742 -40.53 -9.00 24.55
C GLY A 742 -39.20 -8.46 25.06
N GLY A 743 -38.90 -7.17 24.84
CA GLY A 743 -37.76 -6.48 25.44
C GLY A 743 -38.13 -5.58 26.63
N THR A 744 -37.19 -4.74 27.05
CA THR A 744 -37.32 -3.83 28.19
C THR A 744 -37.10 -2.39 27.77
N LEU A 745 -38.11 -1.54 27.94
CA LEU A 745 -37.96 -0.09 27.88
C LEU A 745 -37.91 0.45 29.31
N ASN A 746 -36.77 1.03 29.69
CA ASN A 746 -36.57 1.56 31.03
C ASN A 746 -36.09 3.02 30.99
N SER A 747 -36.89 3.95 31.50
CA SER A 747 -36.40 5.30 31.79
C SER A 747 -36.16 5.42 33.29
N THR A 748 -34.94 5.75 33.69
CA THR A 748 -34.59 5.85 35.13
C THR A 748 -35.09 7.13 35.78
N GLY A 749 -35.31 8.18 34.99
CA GLY A 749 -35.94 9.44 35.39
C GLY A 749 -37.31 9.62 34.75
N THR A 750 -37.58 10.82 34.24
CA THR A 750 -38.88 11.21 33.66
C THR A 750 -39.04 10.74 32.21
N ALA A 751 -40.27 10.39 31.84
CA ALA A 751 -40.68 10.21 30.45
C ALA A 751 -41.81 11.17 30.09
N ASN A 752 -41.68 11.91 28.98
CA ASN A 752 -42.72 12.79 28.45
C ASN A 752 -43.11 12.33 27.05
N PHE A 753 -44.33 11.81 26.93
CA PHE A 753 -44.93 11.40 25.67
C PHE A 753 -45.88 12.48 25.17
N ARG A 754 -45.46 13.21 24.13
CA ARG A 754 -46.23 14.31 23.54
C ARG A 754 -46.98 13.89 22.28
N ASN A 755 -47.66 14.87 21.68
CA ASN A 755 -48.42 14.74 20.44
C ASN A 755 -47.68 13.93 19.36
N GLY A 756 -48.37 12.93 18.80
CA GLY A 756 -47.85 12.03 17.78
C GLY A 756 -47.12 10.79 18.31
N THR A 757 -47.08 10.57 19.63
CA THR A 757 -46.46 9.38 20.24
C THR A 757 -47.46 8.23 20.37
N THR A 758 -47.07 7.04 19.88
CA THR A 758 -47.71 5.76 20.16
C THR A 758 -46.70 4.78 20.72
N VAL A 759 -46.95 4.25 21.91
CA VAL A 759 -46.18 3.17 22.54
C VAL A 759 -47.03 1.91 22.54
N ASN A 760 -46.61 0.88 21.79
CA ASN A 760 -47.24 -0.43 21.74
C ASN A 760 -46.52 -1.38 22.69
N TYR A 761 -47.21 -1.86 23.71
CA TYR A 761 -46.68 -2.80 24.70
C TYR A 761 -47.35 -4.16 24.55
N SER A 762 -46.68 -5.08 23.84
CA SER A 762 -47.22 -6.42 23.57
C SER A 762 -46.61 -7.54 24.40
N ALA A 763 -45.34 -7.40 24.80
CA ALA A 763 -44.65 -8.33 25.70
C ALA A 763 -43.41 -7.66 26.31
N GLY A 764 -42.81 -8.26 27.35
CA GLY A 764 -41.61 -7.74 28.00
C GLY A 764 -41.94 -6.78 29.16
N SER A 765 -41.15 -5.72 29.36
CA SER A 765 -41.38 -4.76 30.45
C SER A 765 -41.24 -3.29 30.02
N ILE A 766 -42.07 -2.43 30.62
CA ILE A 766 -41.94 -0.97 30.55
C ILE A 766 -41.88 -0.42 31.97
N GLY A 767 -40.78 0.26 32.29
CA GLY A 767 -40.54 0.87 33.60
C GLY A 767 -40.11 2.33 33.45
N ILE A 768 -40.86 3.24 34.07
CA ILE A 768 -40.48 4.66 34.19
C ILE A 768 -40.24 4.95 35.67
N GLY A 769 -39.00 5.26 36.05
CA GLY A 769 -38.63 5.50 37.44
C GLY A 769 -39.19 6.81 38.01
N GLY A 770 -39.36 7.83 37.17
CA GLY A 770 -39.94 9.12 37.53
C GLY A 770 -41.38 9.31 37.06
N MET A 771 -41.76 10.58 36.83
CA MET A 771 -43.06 10.95 36.28
C MET A 771 -43.17 10.52 34.81
N LEU A 772 -44.24 9.81 34.46
CA LEU A 772 -44.71 9.67 33.08
C LEU A 772 -45.73 10.79 32.80
N THR A 773 -45.38 11.69 31.89
CA THR A 773 -46.29 12.74 31.41
C THR A 773 -46.82 12.35 30.03
N THR A 774 -48.13 12.38 29.82
CA THR A 774 -48.73 12.26 28.48
C THR A 774 -49.41 13.57 28.07
N GLU A 775 -49.01 14.15 26.94
CA GLU A 775 -49.55 15.41 26.41
C GLU A 775 -50.20 15.20 25.03
N GLY A 776 -51.16 16.05 24.68
CA GLY A 776 -51.80 16.05 23.35
C GLY A 776 -52.59 14.76 23.09
N ASN A 777 -52.26 14.04 22.02
CA ASN A 777 -52.90 12.78 21.64
C ASN A 777 -52.01 11.54 21.87
N ALA A 778 -51.01 11.62 22.74
CA ALA A 778 -50.11 10.50 23.03
C ALA A 778 -50.87 9.25 23.52
N GLN A 779 -50.43 8.07 23.09
CA GLN A 779 -51.07 6.79 23.38
C GLN A 779 -50.06 5.77 23.93
N VAL A 780 -50.43 5.12 25.03
CA VAL A 780 -49.77 3.89 25.51
C VAL A 780 -50.79 2.77 25.40
N LEU A 781 -50.52 1.78 24.55
CA LEU A 781 -51.46 0.74 24.16
C LEU A 781 -50.92 -0.63 24.58
N LEU A 782 -51.58 -1.26 25.55
CA LEU A 782 -51.26 -2.63 25.96
C LEU A 782 -52.12 -3.60 25.14
N THR A 783 -51.51 -4.65 24.59
CA THR A 783 -52.28 -5.71 23.90
C THR A 783 -53.02 -6.60 24.88
N THR A 784 -53.99 -7.39 24.42
CA THR A 784 -54.64 -8.42 25.23
C THR A 784 -53.65 -9.44 25.81
N GLY A 785 -54.06 -10.19 26.83
CA GLY A 785 -53.32 -11.32 27.42
C GLY A 785 -53.19 -11.29 28.94
N GLY A 786 -53.58 -10.20 29.61
CA GLY A 786 -53.61 -10.10 31.08
C GLY A 786 -52.28 -10.37 31.79
N ASN A 787 -51.16 -10.21 31.10
CA ASN A 787 -49.83 -10.61 31.56
C ASN A 787 -48.82 -9.47 31.59
N LYS A 788 -49.27 -8.23 31.36
CA LYS A 788 -48.42 -7.03 31.37
C LYS A 788 -48.72 -6.18 32.60
N VAL A 789 -47.69 -5.53 33.10
CA VAL A 789 -47.79 -4.51 34.15
C VAL A 789 -47.05 -3.28 33.69
N LEU A 790 -47.75 -2.18 33.46
CA LEU A 790 -47.11 -0.89 33.23
C LEU A 790 -46.65 -0.33 34.59
N ARG A 791 -45.35 -0.12 34.79
CA ARG A 791 -44.81 0.46 36.03
C ARG A 791 -44.28 1.88 35.80
N VAL A 792 -44.81 2.84 36.55
CA VAL A 792 -44.36 4.24 36.52
C VAL A 792 -44.16 4.77 37.94
N GLY A 793 -43.22 5.68 38.16
CA GLY A 793 -43.01 6.33 39.47
C GLY A 793 -44.08 7.37 39.80
N GLY A 794 -44.69 7.96 38.76
CA GLY A 794 -45.86 8.83 38.81
C GLY A 794 -46.50 8.94 37.43
N LEU A 795 -47.71 9.48 37.39
CA LEU A 795 -48.47 9.73 36.17
C LEU A 795 -49.09 11.15 36.17
N ASP A 796 -48.87 11.88 35.08
CA ASP A 796 -49.54 13.14 34.77
C ASP A 796 -50.12 13.05 33.34
N MET A 797 -51.43 13.17 33.20
CA MET A 797 -52.12 13.07 31.91
C MET A 797 -52.79 14.38 31.57
N GLN A 798 -52.38 14.97 30.44
CA GLN A 798 -52.87 16.25 29.93
C GLN A 798 -53.54 16.08 28.57
N GLY A 799 -54.54 16.93 28.27
CA GLY A 799 -55.22 16.95 26.98
C GLY A 799 -56.02 15.68 26.69
N THR A 800 -55.79 15.05 25.54
CA THR A 800 -56.53 13.87 25.05
C THR A 800 -55.72 12.58 25.10
N GLY A 801 -54.63 12.55 25.87
CA GLY A 801 -53.76 11.38 26.01
C GLY A 801 -54.51 10.17 26.56
N LYS A 802 -54.06 8.97 26.19
CA LYS A 802 -54.69 7.71 26.60
C LYS A 802 -53.66 6.66 27.01
N ILE A 803 -53.96 5.97 28.11
CA ILE A 803 -53.34 4.69 28.46
C ILE A 803 -54.44 3.64 28.35
N ASP A 804 -54.37 2.78 27.34
CA ASP A 804 -55.29 1.64 27.20
C ASP A 804 -54.63 0.40 27.80
N LEU A 805 -55.10 0.01 28.99
CA LEU A 805 -54.60 -1.19 29.68
C LEU A 805 -55.16 -2.47 29.08
N ASN A 806 -56.21 -2.39 28.25
CA ASN A 806 -56.93 -3.56 27.77
C ASN A 806 -57.35 -4.47 28.95
N ASP A 807 -56.87 -5.71 29.03
CA ASP A 807 -57.09 -6.65 30.13
C ASP A 807 -55.89 -6.75 31.12
N ASN A 808 -55.00 -5.75 31.13
CA ASN A 808 -53.76 -5.75 31.90
C ASN A 808 -53.78 -4.77 33.08
N ASP A 809 -52.68 -4.77 33.85
CA ASP A 809 -52.59 -4.07 35.12
C ASP A 809 -51.53 -2.94 35.08
N MET A 810 -51.59 -2.03 36.06
CA MET A 810 -50.66 -0.90 36.18
C MET A 810 -50.28 -0.65 37.64
N ILE A 811 -49.01 -0.30 37.87
CA ILE A 811 -48.51 0.20 39.16
C ILE A 811 -48.02 1.64 38.96
N VAL A 812 -48.59 2.54 39.76
CA VAL A 812 -48.19 3.96 39.82
C VAL A 812 -47.56 4.22 41.17
N GLY A 813 -46.32 4.72 41.18
CA GLY A 813 -45.64 5.11 42.42
C GLY A 813 -46.24 6.36 43.06
N ALA A 814 -45.68 6.71 44.22
CA ALA A 814 -46.20 7.76 45.09
C ALA A 814 -46.06 9.21 44.58
N LEU A 815 -45.48 9.44 43.39
CA LEU A 815 -45.34 10.79 42.83
C LEU A 815 -46.69 11.39 42.39
N THR A 816 -47.72 10.56 42.20
CA THR A 816 -49.08 11.01 41.89
C THR A 816 -50.06 10.53 42.97
N PRO A 817 -50.87 11.42 43.57
CA PRO A 817 -51.88 11.01 44.54
C PRO A 817 -52.87 9.99 43.97
N ARG A 818 -53.24 8.98 44.77
CA ARG A 818 -54.21 7.94 44.37
C ARG A 818 -55.52 8.52 43.82
N SER A 819 -56.03 9.59 44.42
CA SER A 819 -57.27 10.26 43.97
C SER A 819 -57.19 10.71 42.51
N THR A 820 -56.03 11.22 42.09
CA THR A 820 -55.79 11.62 40.70
C THR A 820 -55.83 10.41 39.76
N ILE A 821 -55.32 9.26 40.20
CA ILE A 821 -55.38 8.02 39.41
C ILE A 821 -56.81 7.49 39.30
N VAL A 822 -57.57 7.51 40.40
CA VAL A 822 -59.01 7.20 40.41
C VAL A 822 -59.76 8.11 39.44
N ASP A 823 -59.47 9.41 39.46
CA ASP A 823 -60.08 10.36 38.53
C ASP A 823 -59.74 10.04 37.07
N MET A 824 -58.49 9.69 36.75
CA MET A 824 -58.07 9.31 35.40
C MET A 824 -58.76 8.01 34.91
N VAL A 825 -59.02 7.06 35.80
CA VAL A 825 -59.80 5.85 35.49
C VAL A 825 -61.27 6.20 35.28
N ARG A 826 -61.86 7.04 36.14
CA ARG A 826 -63.25 7.49 36.02
C ARG A 826 -63.50 8.25 34.72
N THR A 827 -62.63 9.21 34.37
CA THR A 827 -62.76 9.97 33.12
C THR A 827 -62.60 9.06 31.91
N GLY A 828 -61.70 8.08 31.98
CA GLY A 828 -61.50 7.09 30.93
C GLY A 828 -62.71 6.16 30.76
N ARG A 829 -63.29 5.69 31.87
CA ARG A 829 -64.50 4.84 31.94
C ARG A 829 -65.68 5.50 31.26
N ASN A 830 -65.90 6.81 31.47
CA ASN A 830 -66.96 7.61 30.84
C ASN A 830 -68.33 6.88 30.85
N GLY A 831 -68.81 6.52 32.04
CA GLY A 831 -70.08 5.79 32.22
C GLY A 831 -70.09 4.37 31.62
N GLY A 832 -68.92 3.73 31.50
CA GLY A 832 -68.77 2.38 30.95
C GLY A 832 -68.58 2.32 29.42
N LEU A 833 -68.51 3.47 28.75
CA LEU A 833 -68.21 3.53 27.30
C LEU A 833 -66.72 3.35 26.99
N TRP A 834 -65.84 3.57 27.96
CA TRP A 834 -64.38 3.38 27.87
C TRP A 834 -63.75 4.11 26.68
N ASN A 835 -64.24 5.31 26.39
CA ASN A 835 -63.79 6.13 25.26
C ASN A 835 -63.31 7.53 25.68
N GLY A 836 -63.33 7.85 26.98
CA GLY A 836 -62.89 9.13 27.53
C GLY A 836 -61.36 9.31 27.53
N PRO A 837 -60.87 10.49 27.93
CA PRO A 837 -59.45 10.73 28.20
C PRO A 837 -59.01 10.08 29.52
N GLY A 838 -57.73 9.73 29.64
CA GLY A 838 -57.19 9.09 30.84
C GLY A 838 -56.87 7.60 30.65
N ILE A 839 -57.08 6.82 31.71
CA ILE A 839 -56.81 5.38 31.73
C ILE A 839 -58.06 4.63 31.30
N ILE A 840 -57.99 3.88 30.20
CA ILE A 840 -59.11 3.13 29.61
C ILE A 840 -58.83 1.63 29.56
N SER A 841 -59.89 0.85 29.35
CA SER A 841 -59.81 -0.58 29.05
C SER A 841 -60.66 -0.90 27.83
N THR A 842 -60.01 -1.19 26.70
CA THR A 842 -60.72 -1.70 25.51
C THR A 842 -61.30 -3.10 25.74
N ALA A 843 -60.76 -3.90 26.66
CA ALA A 843 -61.34 -5.20 27.05
C ALA A 843 -62.69 -5.02 27.76
N ALA A 844 -62.76 -4.15 28.76
CA ALA A 844 -64.01 -3.80 29.44
C ALA A 844 -65.02 -3.18 28.46
N LYS A 845 -64.54 -2.30 27.55
CA LYS A 845 -65.35 -1.75 26.46
C LYS A 845 -65.97 -2.83 25.58
N ALA A 846 -65.24 -3.89 25.27
CA ALA A 846 -65.69 -4.95 24.36
C ALA A 846 -66.49 -6.04 25.08
N ARG A 847 -66.42 -6.15 26.42
CA ARG A 847 -67.05 -7.23 27.20
C ARG A 847 -68.57 -7.24 27.08
N VAL A 848 -69.16 -8.43 26.95
CA VAL A 848 -70.61 -8.68 26.99
C VAL A 848 -70.88 -9.90 27.88
N PRO A 849 -71.66 -9.78 28.97
CA PRO A 849 -72.23 -8.53 29.52
C PRO A 849 -71.14 -7.57 30.03
N LYS A 850 -71.49 -6.30 30.32
CA LYS A 850 -70.55 -5.23 30.76
C LYS A 850 -70.14 -5.39 32.23
N ASN A 851 -69.57 -6.53 32.58
CA ASN A 851 -69.32 -6.95 33.96
C ASN A 851 -67.87 -6.78 34.45
N THR A 852 -66.97 -6.28 33.60
CA THR A 852 -65.57 -5.98 33.99
C THR A 852 -65.24 -4.50 33.87
N THR A 853 -64.20 -4.09 34.60
CA THR A 853 -63.76 -2.71 34.76
C THR A 853 -62.27 -2.63 35.15
N LEU A 854 -61.80 -1.42 35.44
CA LEU A 854 -60.53 -1.16 36.11
C LEU A 854 -60.79 -0.77 37.57
N GLY A 855 -60.35 -1.59 38.52
CA GLY A 855 -60.39 -1.28 39.95
C GLY A 855 -59.10 -0.59 40.42
N VAL A 856 -59.18 0.19 41.50
CA VAL A 856 -58.03 0.96 42.03
C VAL A 856 -57.88 0.78 43.54
N LEU A 857 -56.80 0.15 43.98
CA LEU A 857 -56.39 0.04 45.39
C LEU A 857 -55.04 0.72 45.61
N SER A 858 -54.79 1.28 46.78
CA SER A 858 -53.41 1.51 47.24
C SER A 858 -52.73 0.19 47.59
N GLY A 859 -51.40 0.17 47.60
CA GLY A 859 -50.64 -0.97 48.09
C GLY A 859 -50.99 -1.31 49.54
N ALA A 860 -51.22 -0.31 50.39
CA ALA A 860 -51.66 -0.52 51.77
C ALA A 860 -53.03 -1.21 51.84
N GLU A 861 -54.00 -0.75 51.04
CA GLU A 861 -55.33 -1.37 50.96
C GLU A 861 -55.23 -2.81 50.45
N TYR A 862 -54.48 -3.05 49.37
CA TYR A 862 -54.30 -4.40 48.82
C TYR A 862 -53.60 -5.35 49.82
N SER A 863 -52.58 -4.88 50.54
CA SER A 863 -51.96 -5.66 51.62
C SER A 863 -52.95 -5.99 52.75
N SER A 864 -53.89 -5.10 53.05
CA SER A 864 -54.89 -5.32 54.11
C SER A 864 -55.91 -6.42 53.79
N VAL A 865 -56.04 -6.78 52.51
CA VAL A 865 -56.98 -7.79 52.00
C VAL A 865 -56.30 -8.98 51.35
N GLY A 866 -55.06 -9.29 51.77
CA GLY A 866 -54.37 -10.53 51.38
C GLY A 866 -53.23 -10.35 50.36
N GLY A 867 -52.95 -9.13 49.92
CA GLY A 867 -51.76 -8.82 49.14
C GLY A 867 -50.47 -9.13 49.89
N ASN A 868 -49.48 -9.72 49.21
CA ASN A 868 -48.28 -10.31 49.82
C ASN A 868 -46.96 -9.59 49.43
N GLY A 869 -47.04 -8.31 49.04
CA GLY A 869 -45.89 -7.53 48.54
C GLY A 869 -45.62 -7.66 47.03
N THR A 870 -46.39 -8.49 46.31
CA THR A 870 -46.39 -8.55 44.85
C THR A 870 -47.78 -8.31 44.26
N PHE A 871 -47.85 -7.61 43.13
CA PHE A 871 -49.05 -7.30 42.37
C PHE A 871 -48.78 -7.69 40.91
N SER A 872 -49.52 -8.69 40.43
CA SER A 872 -49.36 -9.26 39.07
C SER A 872 -47.90 -9.59 38.71
N GLY A 873 -47.18 -10.18 39.67
CA GLY A 873 -45.78 -10.60 39.54
C GLY A 873 -44.74 -9.49 39.69
N GLN A 874 -45.16 -8.24 39.95
CA GLN A 874 -44.27 -7.11 40.21
C GLN A 874 -44.30 -6.71 41.68
N ALA A 875 -43.17 -6.32 42.27
CA ALA A 875 -43.15 -5.82 43.64
C ALA A 875 -43.92 -4.48 43.75
N TYR A 876 -44.64 -4.27 44.85
CA TYR A 876 -45.27 -2.98 45.15
C TYR A 876 -44.95 -2.51 46.56
N THR A 877 -45.13 -1.22 46.82
CA THR A 877 -45.01 -0.62 48.16
C THR A 877 -46.37 -0.14 48.66
N ALA A 878 -46.51 0.07 49.98
CA ALA A 878 -47.75 0.57 50.58
C ALA A 878 -48.23 1.92 49.98
N ALA A 879 -47.30 2.72 49.44
CA ALA A 879 -47.60 4.02 48.83
C ALA A 879 -47.91 3.94 47.32
N ASP A 880 -47.71 2.78 46.69
CA ASP A 880 -48.05 2.60 45.28
C ASP A 880 -49.59 2.58 45.10
N THR A 881 -50.07 3.04 43.96
CA THR A 881 -51.45 2.85 43.49
C THR A 881 -51.47 1.73 42.46
N LEU A 882 -52.33 0.74 42.69
CA LEU A 882 -52.50 -0.47 41.90
C LEU A 882 -53.81 -0.37 41.11
N VAL A 883 -53.72 -0.42 39.78
CA VAL A 883 -54.88 -0.45 38.89
C VAL A 883 -54.97 -1.83 38.27
N LYS A 884 -56.11 -2.50 38.47
CA LYS A 884 -56.32 -3.89 38.03
C LYS A 884 -57.49 -3.99 37.07
N TYR A 885 -57.33 -4.73 35.97
CA TYR A 885 -58.48 -5.20 35.21
C TYR A 885 -59.17 -6.34 35.97
N THR A 886 -60.40 -6.09 36.43
CA THR A 886 -61.15 -7.04 37.24
C THR A 886 -62.68 -6.90 37.07
N TRP A 887 -63.45 -7.69 37.82
CA TRP A 887 -64.90 -7.62 37.90
C TRP A 887 -65.37 -6.39 38.66
N TYR A 888 -66.54 -5.85 38.32
CA TYR A 888 -67.21 -4.90 39.23
C TYR A 888 -67.49 -5.62 40.55
N GLY A 889 -66.92 -5.14 41.65
CA GLY A 889 -67.12 -5.73 42.98
C GLY A 889 -66.04 -6.71 43.44
N ASP A 890 -65.00 -7.00 42.66
CA ASP A 890 -63.81 -7.71 43.18
C ASP A 890 -62.98 -6.70 44.00
N THR A 891 -63.37 -6.49 45.25
CA THR A 891 -62.86 -5.40 46.10
C THR A 891 -61.48 -5.69 46.69
N ASP A 892 -61.03 -6.94 46.65
CA ASP A 892 -59.72 -7.38 47.14
C ASP A 892 -58.76 -7.90 46.07
N PHE A 893 -59.16 -7.85 44.79
CA PHE A 893 -58.36 -8.30 43.64
C PHE A 893 -58.03 -9.80 43.65
N ASN A 894 -58.89 -10.62 44.25
CA ASN A 894 -58.74 -12.08 44.26
C ASN A 894 -59.27 -12.75 42.97
N GLY A 895 -59.95 -11.97 42.09
CA GLY A 895 -60.48 -12.42 40.81
C GLY A 895 -61.89 -13.02 40.87
N LEU A 896 -62.55 -12.96 42.03
CA LEU A 896 -63.91 -13.39 42.29
C LEU A 896 -64.70 -12.22 42.89
N VAL A 897 -66.02 -12.27 42.72
CA VAL A 897 -66.98 -11.47 43.49
C VAL A 897 -67.69 -12.44 44.41
N ASP A 898 -67.53 -12.32 45.71
CA ASP A 898 -68.13 -13.24 46.68
C ASP A 898 -68.72 -12.53 47.91
N PHE A 899 -69.00 -13.31 48.96
CA PHE A 899 -69.60 -12.79 50.18
C PHE A 899 -68.74 -11.72 50.87
N ASP A 900 -67.41 -11.84 50.82
CA ASP A 900 -66.50 -10.90 51.46
C ASP A 900 -66.58 -9.52 50.78
N ASP A 901 -66.80 -9.50 49.47
CA ASP A 901 -67.04 -8.27 48.70
C ASP A 901 -68.38 -7.61 49.05
N TYR A 902 -69.46 -8.40 49.15
CA TYR A 902 -70.76 -7.90 49.60
C TYR A 902 -70.69 -7.32 51.02
N SER A 903 -69.93 -7.97 51.91
CA SER A 903 -69.72 -7.46 53.27
C SER A 903 -69.02 -6.10 53.28
N ARG A 904 -68.06 -5.88 52.37
CA ARG A 904 -67.32 -4.61 52.26
C ARG A 904 -68.19 -3.49 51.70
N ILE A 905 -68.98 -3.72 50.65
CA ILE A 905 -69.89 -2.71 50.11
C ILE A 905 -71.00 -2.36 51.12
N ASP A 906 -71.57 -3.34 51.83
CA ASP A 906 -72.54 -3.09 52.90
C ASP A 906 -71.94 -2.25 54.02
N SER A 907 -70.70 -2.53 54.43
CA SER A 907 -69.97 -1.72 55.40
C SER A 907 -69.65 -0.33 54.86
N GLY A 908 -69.38 -0.20 53.56
CA GLY A 908 -69.10 1.06 52.89
C GLY A 908 -70.32 1.97 52.88
N PHE A 909 -71.46 1.45 52.41
CA PHE A 909 -72.76 2.11 52.38
C PHE A 909 -73.19 2.56 53.78
N ASN A 910 -73.24 1.64 54.75
CA ASN A 910 -73.67 1.95 56.12
C ASN A 910 -72.71 2.93 56.83
N GLY A 911 -71.43 2.94 56.42
CA GLY A 911 -70.39 3.79 56.99
C GLY A 911 -70.17 5.12 56.27
N ASN A 912 -70.91 5.42 55.19
CA ASN A 912 -70.65 6.53 54.27
C ASN A 912 -69.17 6.60 53.83
N ARG A 913 -68.55 5.44 53.59
CA ARG A 913 -67.16 5.34 53.10
C ARG A 913 -67.13 5.39 51.58
N THR A 914 -65.96 5.64 51.02
CA THR A 914 -65.76 5.80 49.56
C THR A 914 -64.57 4.98 49.08
N GLY A 915 -64.43 4.86 47.76
CA GLY A 915 -63.33 4.12 47.11
C GLY A 915 -63.56 2.62 46.97
N TRP A 916 -62.77 2.01 46.08
CA TRP A 916 -62.94 0.64 45.59
C TRP A 916 -63.06 -0.43 46.70
N LEU A 917 -62.18 -0.40 47.70
CA LEU A 917 -62.18 -1.36 48.81
C LEU A 917 -63.50 -1.34 49.61
N ASN A 918 -64.21 -0.21 49.61
CA ASN A 918 -65.47 -0.02 50.32
C ASN A 918 -66.70 -0.17 49.39
N GLY A 919 -66.53 -0.61 48.14
CA GLY A 919 -67.64 -0.90 47.23
C GLY A 919 -68.10 0.25 46.33
N ASP A 920 -67.35 1.36 46.24
CA ASP A 920 -67.55 2.41 45.22
C ASP A 920 -66.84 1.96 43.93
N VAL A 921 -67.49 1.03 43.22
CA VAL A 921 -66.95 0.28 42.06
C VAL A 921 -67.08 1.07 40.76
N ASP A 922 -67.88 2.12 40.80
CA ASP A 922 -68.10 3.04 39.71
C ASP A 922 -67.20 4.31 39.81
N SER A 923 -66.58 4.51 40.98
CA SER A 923 -65.58 5.55 41.31
C SER A 923 -66.13 6.97 41.34
N ASN A 924 -67.44 7.16 41.52
CA ASN A 924 -68.04 8.50 41.59
C ASN A 924 -67.85 9.19 42.97
N GLY A 925 -67.35 8.46 43.98
CA GLY A 925 -67.10 8.96 45.32
C GLY A 925 -68.25 8.74 46.31
N ILE A 926 -69.26 7.96 45.96
CA ILE A 926 -70.41 7.59 46.78
C ILE A 926 -70.66 6.09 46.56
N VAL A 927 -70.96 5.35 47.62
CA VAL A 927 -71.48 3.98 47.51
C VAL A 927 -73.00 4.07 47.47
N ASP A 928 -73.63 3.69 46.37
CA ASP A 928 -75.10 3.72 46.23
C ASP A 928 -75.67 2.56 45.41
N PHE A 929 -76.94 2.68 45.02
CA PHE A 929 -77.66 1.66 44.26
C PHE A 929 -77.01 1.32 42.91
N ASP A 930 -76.35 2.29 42.26
CA ASP A 930 -75.70 2.08 40.97
C ASP A 930 -74.48 1.15 41.13
N ASP A 931 -73.77 1.22 42.26
CA ASP A 931 -72.68 0.30 42.59
C ASP A 931 -73.19 -1.13 42.80
N TYR A 932 -74.21 -1.32 43.65
CA TYR A 932 -74.82 -2.63 43.88
C TYR A 932 -75.28 -3.28 42.57
N SER A 933 -75.88 -2.50 41.67
CA SER A 933 -76.32 -2.98 40.37
C SER A 933 -75.17 -3.52 39.50
N LEU A 934 -73.99 -2.92 39.58
CA LEU A 934 -72.80 -3.36 38.85
C LEU A 934 -72.16 -4.60 39.49
N VAL A 935 -72.11 -4.65 40.83
CA VAL A 935 -71.63 -5.82 41.59
C VAL A 935 -72.54 -7.02 41.34
N ASP A 936 -73.85 -6.87 41.45
CA ASP A 936 -74.83 -7.94 41.18
C ASP A 936 -74.70 -8.47 39.75
N LEU A 937 -74.53 -7.57 38.77
CA LEU A 937 -74.30 -7.97 37.38
C LEU A 937 -73.05 -8.85 37.27
N ALA A 938 -71.95 -8.45 37.88
CA ALA A 938 -70.71 -9.21 37.85
C ALA A 938 -70.83 -10.53 38.61
N PHE A 939 -71.37 -10.53 39.83
CA PHE A 939 -71.57 -11.72 40.65
C PHE A 939 -72.34 -12.80 39.90
N ASN A 940 -73.45 -12.44 39.25
CA ASN A 940 -74.30 -13.37 38.52
C ASN A 940 -73.68 -13.91 37.23
N THR A 941 -72.63 -13.26 36.70
CA THR A 941 -72.12 -13.55 35.35
C THR A 941 -70.63 -13.89 35.29
N GLN A 942 -69.88 -13.74 36.38
CA GLN A 942 -68.43 -13.96 36.47
C GLN A 942 -67.99 -15.38 36.11
N SER A 943 -68.78 -16.40 36.45
CA SER A 943 -68.42 -17.82 36.25
C SER A 943 -68.90 -18.37 34.90
N GLY A 944 -69.86 -17.72 34.23
CA GLY A 944 -70.50 -18.22 33.00
C GLY A 944 -71.24 -19.56 33.14
N THR A 945 -71.06 -20.28 34.25
CA THR A 945 -71.62 -21.61 34.54
C THR A 945 -73.11 -21.51 34.83
N LEU A 946 -73.60 -20.44 35.45
CA LEU A 946 -75.02 -20.27 35.76
C LEU A 946 -75.87 -20.28 34.48
N ARG A 947 -75.48 -19.50 33.46
CA ARG A 947 -76.17 -19.48 32.16
C ARG A 947 -76.12 -20.84 31.45
N ARG A 948 -74.99 -21.55 31.50
CA ARG A 948 -74.84 -22.86 30.85
C ARG A 948 -75.58 -23.97 31.59
N ALA A 949 -75.57 -23.94 32.92
CA ALA A 949 -76.35 -24.81 33.79
C ALA A 949 -77.84 -24.61 33.54
N MET A 950 -78.33 -23.37 33.47
CA MET A 950 -79.71 -23.06 33.11
C MET A 950 -80.09 -23.61 31.74
N GLN A 951 -79.27 -23.39 30.71
CA GLN A 951 -79.51 -23.88 29.34
C GLN A 951 -79.45 -25.42 29.20
N PHE A 952 -78.77 -26.10 30.11
CA PHE A 952 -78.77 -27.57 30.17
C PHE A 952 -80.05 -28.09 30.86
N LEU A 953 -80.47 -27.42 31.93
CA LEU A 953 -81.62 -27.80 32.76
C LEU A 953 -82.97 -27.41 32.13
N ASP A 954 -83.03 -26.37 31.29
CA ASP A 954 -84.23 -25.93 30.55
C ASP A 954 -84.48 -26.74 29.25
N GLY A 955 -83.57 -27.68 28.93
CA GLY A 955 -83.66 -28.56 27.75
C GLY A 955 -83.10 -27.96 26.46
N GLY A 956 -82.62 -26.71 26.46
CA GLY A 956 -82.15 -25.98 25.28
C GLY A 956 -80.78 -26.39 24.71
N GLY A 957 -80.12 -27.41 25.27
CA GLY A 957 -78.82 -27.89 24.76
C GLY A 957 -78.20 -29.03 25.57
N GLN A 958 -78.86 -30.19 25.63
CA GLN A 958 -78.46 -31.39 26.41
C GLN A 958 -77.32 -32.22 25.80
N ASN A 959 -76.73 -31.81 24.67
CA ASN A 959 -75.55 -32.49 24.12
C ASN A 959 -74.37 -32.28 25.07
N GLY A 960 -73.97 -33.32 25.82
CA GLY A 960 -73.04 -33.23 26.95
C GLY A 960 -71.59 -32.82 26.66
N GLY A 961 -71.26 -32.42 25.42
CA GLY A 961 -69.89 -32.09 24.99
C GLY A 961 -69.27 -30.87 25.68
N ASP A 962 -70.08 -29.96 26.23
CA ASP A 962 -69.64 -28.68 26.80
C ASP A 962 -69.91 -28.55 28.32
N MET A 963 -70.21 -29.66 29.02
CA MET A 963 -70.46 -29.69 30.49
C MET A 963 -69.22 -30.15 31.28
N ASN A 964 -68.01 -29.76 30.84
CA ASN A 964 -66.76 -30.36 31.32
C ASN A 964 -66.18 -29.72 32.59
N GLY A 965 -66.68 -28.54 33.00
CA GLY A 965 -66.25 -27.89 34.25
C GLY A 965 -66.75 -28.64 35.50
N PRO A 966 -66.00 -28.68 36.62
CA PRO A 966 -66.39 -29.43 37.83
C PRO A 966 -67.81 -29.12 38.33
N GLU A 967 -68.18 -27.85 38.30
CA GLU A 967 -69.46 -27.31 38.77
C GLU A 967 -70.59 -27.67 37.80
N LEU A 968 -70.32 -27.65 36.49
CA LEU A 968 -71.27 -28.07 35.46
C LEU A 968 -71.45 -29.59 35.44
N ARG A 969 -70.38 -30.36 35.68
CA ARG A 969 -70.45 -31.81 35.83
C ARG A 969 -71.33 -32.20 37.00
N MET A 970 -71.21 -31.52 38.13
CA MET A 970 -72.12 -31.70 39.26
C MET A 970 -73.57 -31.39 38.88
N VAL A 971 -73.83 -30.35 38.07
CA VAL A 971 -75.18 -30.06 37.56
C VAL A 971 -75.70 -31.19 36.66
N VAL A 972 -74.88 -31.75 35.76
CA VAL A 972 -75.24 -32.93 34.95
C VAL A 972 -75.50 -34.14 35.81
N GLU A 973 -74.63 -34.40 36.78
CA GLU A 973 -74.68 -35.58 37.64
C GLU A 973 -75.93 -35.54 38.52
N HIS A 974 -76.24 -34.40 39.12
CA HIS A 974 -77.48 -34.19 39.87
C HIS A 974 -78.72 -34.22 38.96
N PHE A 975 -78.67 -33.66 37.76
CA PHE A 975 -79.79 -33.78 36.81
C PHE A 975 -80.02 -35.23 36.38
N ASN A 976 -78.97 -36.02 36.14
CA ASN A 976 -79.08 -37.45 35.83
C ASN A 976 -79.61 -38.26 37.03
N GLN A 977 -79.25 -37.85 38.25
CA GLN A 977 -79.66 -38.52 39.48
C GLN A 977 -81.11 -38.20 39.89
N PHE A 978 -81.56 -36.96 39.69
CA PHE A 978 -82.82 -36.45 40.23
C PHE A 978 -83.85 -36.02 39.17
N GLY A 979 -83.46 -35.97 37.89
CA GLY A 979 -84.33 -35.67 36.75
C GLY A 979 -84.93 -34.26 36.75
N GLN A 980 -86.08 -34.11 36.07
CA GLN A 980 -86.75 -32.83 35.87
C GLN A 980 -87.13 -32.05 37.15
N PRO A 981 -87.46 -32.69 38.28
CA PRO A 981 -87.68 -31.98 39.54
C PRO A 981 -86.47 -31.16 40.01
N TYR A 982 -85.25 -31.67 39.83
CA TYR A 982 -84.02 -30.94 40.14
C TYR A 982 -83.83 -29.75 39.19
N ALA A 983 -84.06 -29.94 37.89
CA ALA A 983 -84.03 -28.83 36.93
C ALA A 983 -85.03 -27.73 37.27
N ASN A 984 -86.27 -28.08 37.60
CA ASN A 984 -87.31 -27.10 37.91
C ASN A 984 -87.01 -26.33 39.21
N ALA A 985 -86.50 -27.00 40.25
CA ALA A 985 -86.13 -26.36 41.50
C ALA A 985 -84.91 -25.45 41.32
N PHE A 986 -83.92 -25.88 40.55
CA PHE A 986 -82.75 -25.09 40.22
C PHE A 986 -83.12 -23.85 39.39
N LEU A 987 -83.94 -23.99 38.35
CA LEU A 987 -84.41 -22.88 37.52
C LEU A 987 -85.29 -21.89 38.30
N ALA A 988 -86.10 -22.35 39.25
CA ALA A 988 -86.93 -21.48 40.10
C ALA A 988 -86.12 -20.73 41.18
N ALA A 989 -84.96 -21.27 41.58
CA ALA A 989 -84.05 -20.62 42.52
C ALA A 989 -83.17 -19.54 41.85
N VAL A 990 -83.11 -19.51 40.52
CA VAL A 990 -82.37 -18.52 39.75
C VAL A 990 -83.36 -17.47 39.22
N PRO A 991 -83.17 -16.16 39.50
CA PRO A 991 -84.06 -15.12 38.99
C PRO A 991 -84.10 -15.11 37.45
N GLU A 992 -85.28 -15.11 36.84
CA GLU A 992 -85.40 -15.19 35.38
C GLU A 992 -84.72 -14.00 34.66
N PRO A 993 -83.99 -14.23 33.55
CA PRO A 993 -83.18 -13.20 32.88
C PRO A 993 -83.98 -12.00 32.37
N THR A 994 -85.29 -12.12 32.24
CA THR A 994 -86.16 -11.08 31.69
C THR A 994 -86.35 -9.90 32.62
N THR A 995 -86.20 -10.06 33.94
CA THR A 995 -86.39 -8.96 34.91
C THR A 995 -85.16 -8.04 35.03
N ALA A 996 -83.94 -8.57 34.89
CA ALA A 996 -82.70 -7.78 34.92
C ALA A 996 -82.45 -6.98 33.62
N VAL A 997 -82.91 -7.49 32.46
CA VAL A 997 -82.73 -6.81 31.16
C VAL A 997 -83.77 -5.70 30.92
N LEU A 998 -84.95 -5.79 31.55
CA LEU A 998 -86.03 -4.79 31.42
C LEU A 998 -85.83 -3.54 32.29
N ALA A 999 -85.08 -3.61 33.40
CA ALA A 999 -84.80 -2.44 34.24
C ALA A 999 -83.79 -1.45 33.59
N VAL A 1000 -82.82 -1.97 32.83
CA VAL A 1000 -81.77 -1.14 32.20
C VAL A 1000 -82.26 -0.44 30.92
N THR A 1001 -83.28 -0.98 30.24
CA THR A 1001 -83.79 -0.41 28.99
C THR A 1001 -84.74 0.79 29.17
N PHE A 1002 -85.36 0.97 30.34
CA PHE A 1002 -86.26 2.11 30.60
C PHE A 1002 -85.57 3.35 31.22
N GLY A 1003 -84.36 3.23 31.76
CA GLY A 1003 -83.61 4.38 32.33
C GLY A 1003 -83.01 5.33 31.28
N ALA A 1004 -82.69 4.85 30.07
CA ALA A 1004 -82.00 5.63 29.05
C ALA A 1004 -82.92 6.46 28.13
N LEU A 1005 -84.24 6.21 28.13
CA LEU A 1005 -85.20 6.90 27.25
C LEU A 1005 -85.81 8.17 27.87
N SER A 1006 -85.54 8.48 29.14
CA SER A 1006 -86.10 9.65 29.85
C SER A 1006 -85.22 10.90 29.84
N LEU A 1007 -83.97 10.84 29.34
CA LEU A 1007 -83.03 11.99 29.34
C LEU A 1007 -82.96 12.82 28.04
N LEU A 1008 -83.76 12.50 27.01
CA LEU A 1008 -83.75 13.24 25.72
C LEU A 1008 -84.97 14.14 25.45
N ARG A 1009 -85.80 14.49 26.46
CA ARG A 1009 -86.94 15.39 26.23
C ARG A 1009 -87.20 16.43 27.33
N ARG A 1010 -86.28 17.38 27.54
CA ARG A 1010 -86.64 18.72 28.06
C ARG A 1010 -85.58 19.80 27.78
N ARG A 1011 -85.61 20.39 26.58
CA ARG A 1011 -85.24 21.80 26.38
C ARG A 1011 -86.50 22.53 25.92
N ARG A 1012 -87.12 23.32 26.81
CA ARG A 1012 -88.17 24.29 26.45
C ARG A 1012 -87.51 25.65 26.25
N ARG A 1013 -87.93 26.33 25.19
CA ARG A 1013 -87.84 27.78 25.00
C ARG A 1013 -88.47 28.49 26.20
N HIS A 1014 -87.69 29.23 26.97
CA HIS A 1014 -87.55 30.69 26.88
C HIS A 1014 -86.34 31.11 27.71
#